data_AF-A0A3D0XC59-F1
#
_entry.id   AF-A0A3D0XC59-F1
#
_cell.length_a   1.000
_cell.length_b   1.000
_cell.length_c   1.000
_cell.angle_alpha   90.00
_cell.angle_beta   90.00
_cell.angle_gamma   90.00
#
_symmetry.space_group_name_H-M   'P 1'
#
loop_
_entity.id
_entity.type
_entity.pdbx_description
1 polymer ?
#
loop_
_entity_poly.entity_id
_entity_poly.type
_entity_poly.pdbx_seq_one_letter_code
_entity_poly.pdbx_strand_id
1 'polypeptide(L)'
;MVQMKANKAIKANRLKPKQKGRDSSLDIIRIVAVATVLSVHFFLHNGFYSQTVQGKPMYIMVLMRTFFSVCVPMFMVLTGYLMCRKTLSKKYYKGIVNTLIIYVLSALACMIFKAVHDGAEFTFKSVILGIFDFTGANYSWYIEMYIGLFLIAPFLNLAYNKLTNKRDKQVLVFTFVFLTIIPSVFNIFNFGSLNWWADPTTSDEFQKLIPNWWIGFYPVAYYFTGCYLREYGLKFRTRTLFALLIASTVIFGTFNFYRSYGTTFKSGSYLYWYGIEPYVLTILLFSLLKRIKTDNIKKATKTFLWKLSDLALGIYLLSFIFDSMVYPILCQKVPLMTDRLPYYFVTVPIVFVCSAMSSAVLKLLTNWIILAYNKISEFVKEQRLKKDKYKWQDCLFIVLLLGGILFAFWKCKYGFGGSDEAFYLTIPHRLIHGDALFTDEWHLSQLSGLLLVPFVWIYETITQSTEGIILAARFTYVVFHAIISIVIYTRFRKFGYISVFASVLFFIYTPYNIMAMNYDSMGVDFIAVTGAIMGTTNYKKKLPLIISGLTFAASVLCCPYLMIAYVLYAICVLVHIIIKKRDSKFILKSELFSLKTFLFFTLGAAILALIFVIFVLSKASFGDILRNFPYLMTDPEHPSIPLFKKFTTYFDTTVNSIALFKVCVYSYLAMFIVMLIDRKRSLHRAPYLTITASIVIFSYVLIVPNMVSSTYNAIMYPLIFIGITSYTLCKNKPKELFAALFILGIIYSFCIHCTSNQYFYVISMAMASTNLASYIFLAQLIKEMQETPDNITYALWIKRAAFVTAGFMIFLQGALQISIKANHCFWEFGDPSTLVSKINDGPAKGIYTNPTNCDNYEKIYNDINSYYSNKEPDKILFLSNKTWAYLSVKDYPFGTLSAWMSENVPSFNRLLTYYEVNPENTPKYVYIPKDSEWDLTKVQGKAAEYGYQVNEDSVSYKLEKIN
;
A
#
# COMPACT_ATOMS: atom_id res chain seq x y z
N MET A 1 -42.81 -24.27 8.84
CA MET A 1 -43.40 -23.65 10.06
C MET A 1 -42.60 -23.94 11.35
N VAL A 2 -42.07 -25.16 11.55
CA VAL A 2 -41.22 -25.53 12.71
C VAL A 2 -39.88 -24.75 12.75
N GLN A 3 -39.28 -24.49 11.59
CA GLN A 3 -38.04 -23.70 11.46
C GLN A 3 -38.23 -22.19 11.73
N MET A 4 -39.44 -21.66 11.49
CA MET A 4 -39.83 -20.28 11.86
C MET A 4 -40.05 -20.13 13.37
N LYS A 5 -40.62 -21.14 14.05
CA LYS A 5 -40.74 -21.16 15.52
C LYS A 5 -39.37 -21.30 16.19
N ALA A 6 -38.46 -22.10 15.62
CA ALA A 6 -37.07 -22.20 16.09
C ALA A 6 -36.30 -20.87 15.93
N ASN A 7 -36.45 -20.18 14.79
CA ASN A 7 -35.83 -18.86 14.58
C ASN A 7 -36.44 -17.74 15.44
N LYS A 8 -37.75 -17.77 15.73
CA LYS A 8 -38.38 -16.88 16.73
C LYS A 8 -37.90 -17.18 18.16
N ALA A 9 -37.70 -18.45 18.52
CA ALA A 9 -37.15 -18.85 19.82
C ALA A 9 -35.66 -18.45 19.98
N ILE A 10 -34.87 -18.50 18.89
CA ILE A 10 -33.47 -18.03 18.88
C ILE A 10 -33.39 -16.49 18.91
N LYS A 11 -34.31 -15.77 18.24
CA LYS A 11 -34.44 -14.30 18.36
C LYS A 11 -34.89 -13.87 19.76
N ALA A 12 -35.82 -14.59 20.38
CA ALA A 12 -36.30 -14.32 21.74
C ALA A 12 -35.25 -14.65 22.82
N ASN A 13 -34.42 -15.69 22.63
CA ASN A 13 -33.34 -16.02 23.58
C ASN A 13 -32.11 -15.10 23.49
N ARG A 14 -31.94 -14.30 22.42
CA ARG A 14 -30.89 -13.27 22.36
C ARG A 14 -31.28 -11.95 23.05
N LEU A 15 -32.58 -11.75 23.35
CA LEU A 15 -33.13 -10.54 23.95
C LEU A 15 -33.70 -10.73 25.37
N LYS A 16 -33.59 -11.92 25.97
CA LYS A 16 -33.87 -12.10 27.40
C LYS A 16 -32.81 -11.37 28.24
N PRO A 17 -33.18 -10.60 29.28
CA PRO A 17 -32.21 -9.84 30.04
C PRO A 17 -31.26 -10.79 30.78
N LYS A 18 -29.95 -10.58 30.62
CA LYS A 18 -28.85 -11.14 31.43
C LYS A 18 -28.93 -10.70 32.92
N GLN A 19 -30.13 -10.60 33.50
CA GLN A 19 -30.34 -10.11 34.86
C GLN A 19 -30.33 -11.21 35.92
N LYS A 20 -30.63 -12.47 35.58
CA LYS A 20 -30.56 -13.59 36.55
C LYS A 20 -29.07 -13.86 36.87
N GLY A 21 -28.64 -13.47 38.08
CA GLY A 21 -27.30 -13.74 38.61
C GLY A 21 -26.22 -12.68 38.36
N ARG A 22 -26.57 -11.44 37.93
CA ARG A 22 -25.60 -10.34 37.81
C ARG A 22 -25.41 -9.63 39.15
N ASP A 23 -24.15 -9.44 39.55
CA ASP A 23 -23.79 -8.74 40.77
C ASP A 23 -23.68 -7.22 40.53
N SER A 24 -24.67 -6.46 41.02
CA SER A 24 -24.74 -5.01 40.83
C SER A 24 -23.62 -4.26 41.58
N SER A 25 -22.93 -4.87 42.55
CA SER A 25 -21.78 -4.19 43.18
C SER A 25 -20.65 -3.98 42.18
N LEU A 26 -20.50 -4.88 41.19
CA LEU A 26 -19.47 -4.76 40.15
C LEU A 26 -19.79 -3.64 39.15
N ASP A 27 -21.09 -3.38 38.92
CA ASP A 27 -21.54 -2.24 38.13
C ASP A 27 -21.24 -0.92 38.84
N ILE A 28 -21.47 -0.86 40.16
CA ILE A 28 -21.09 0.29 41.00
C ILE A 28 -19.58 0.53 40.94
N ILE A 29 -18.75 -0.52 41.10
CA ILE A 29 -17.28 -0.40 40.99
C ILE A 29 -16.88 0.22 39.66
N ARG A 30 -17.48 -0.21 38.53
CA ARG A 30 -17.15 0.33 37.22
C ARG A 30 -17.57 1.80 37.06
N ILE A 31 -18.73 2.17 37.59
CA ILE A 31 -19.21 3.56 37.58
C ILE A 31 -18.31 4.45 38.45
N VAL A 32 -17.93 3.98 39.64
CA VAL A 32 -17.00 4.70 40.52
C VAL A 32 -15.64 4.84 39.83
N ALA A 33 -15.13 3.79 39.17
CA ALA A 33 -13.86 3.85 38.45
C ALA A 33 -13.87 4.95 37.37
N VAL A 34 -14.92 5.04 36.54
CA VAL A 34 -14.98 6.10 35.51
C VAL A 34 -15.21 7.47 36.13
N ALA A 35 -16.01 7.60 37.20
CA ALA A 35 -16.19 8.87 37.91
C ALA A 35 -14.89 9.37 38.53
N THR A 36 -14.05 8.48 39.08
CA THR A 36 -12.73 8.86 39.58
C THR A 36 -11.75 9.18 38.46
N VAL A 37 -11.89 8.62 37.24
CA VAL A 37 -11.11 9.09 36.07
C VAL A 37 -11.41 10.56 35.77
N LEU A 38 -12.69 10.91 35.61
CA LEU A 38 -13.10 12.30 35.36
C LEU A 38 -12.70 13.22 36.52
N SER A 39 -12.63 12.69 37.73
CA SER A 39 -12.12 13.42 38.89
C SER A 39 -10.62 13.68 38.82
N VAL A 40 -9.81 12.79 38.22
CA VAL A 40 -8.40 13.09 37.92
C VAL A 40 -8.28 14.11 36.79
N HIS A 41 -9.16 14.06 35.78
CA HIS A 41 -9.18 15.04 34.69
C HIS A 41 -9.46 16.46 35.19
N PHE A 42 -10.24 16.60 36.27
CA PHE A 42 -10.40 17.88 36.95
C PHE A 42 -9.06 18.50 37.33
N PHE A 43 -8.15 17.75 37.94
CA PHE A 43 -6.80 18.25 38.28
C PHE A 43 -5.90 18.43 37.05
N LEU A 44 -6.12 17.63 36.00
CA LEU A 44 -5.37 17.76 34.75
C LEU A 44 -5.65 19.09 34.05
N HIS A 45 -6.91 19.55 34.06
CA HIS A 45 -7.36 20.69 33.25
C HIS A 45 -7.65 21.96 34.05
N ASN A 46 -7.75 21.89 35.38
CA ASN A 46 -8.03 23.07 36.20
C ASN A 46 -6.80 23.91 36.57
N GLY A 47 -5.59 23.55 36.10
CA GLY A 47 -4.33 24.23 36.43
C GLY A 47 -3.65 23.78 37.73
N PHE A 48 -4.09 22.70 38.37
CA PHE A 48 -3.53 22.19 39.63
C PHE A 48 -2.02 21.95 39.56
N TYR A 49 -1.54 21.39 38.45
CA TYR A 49 -0.13 21.01 38.28
C TYR A 49 0.84 22.20 38.13
N SER A 50 0.35 23.38 37.77
CA SER A 50 1.16 24.59 37.63
C SER A 50 1.13 25.48 38.88
N GLN A 51 0.26 25.21 39.85
CA GLN A 51 0.17 25.97 41.09
C GLN A 51 1.20 25.48 42.13
N THR A 52 1.78 26.42 42.87
CA THR A 52 2.60 26.12 44.05
C THR A 52 1.77 25.42 45.12
N VAL A 53 2.25 24.28 45.62
CA VAL A 53 1.58 23.48 46.65
C VAL A 53 1.82 24.09 48.03
N GLN A 54 0.92 24.97 48.44
CA GLN A 54 0.92 25.60 49.77
C GLN A 54 -0.52 25.90 50.24
N GLY A 55 -0.71 25.95 51.57
CA GLY A 55 -1.98 26.32 52.19
C GLY A 55 -3.04 25.22 52.23
N LYS A 56 -4.13 25.49 52.97
CA LYS A 56 -5.22 24.52 53.23
C LYS A 56 -5.95 24.06 51.95
N PRO A 57 -6.29 24.91 50.97
CA PRO A 57 -6.97 24.48 49.76
C PRO A 57 -6.14 23.47 48.95
N MET A 58 -4.83 23.73 48.77
CA MET A 58 -3.94 22.81 48.07
C MET A 58 -3.77 21.48 48.80
N TYR A 59 -3.71 21.49 50.15
CA TYR A 59 -3.66 20.25 50.92
C TYR A 59 -4.87 19.35 50.64
N ILE A 60 -6.08 19.92 50.64
CA ILE A 60 -7.31 19.18 50.32
C ILE A 60 -7.28 18.66 48.87
N MET A 61 -6.85 19.49 47.92
CA MET A 61 -6.73 19.09 46.51
C MET A 61 -5.72 17.95 46.31
N VAL A 62 -4.59 17.97 47.02
CA VAL A 62 -3.61 16.87 47.00
C VAL A 62 -4.23 15.59 47.58
N LEU A 63 -4.93 15.65 48.73
CA LEU A 63 -5.63 14.48 49.28
C LEU A 63 -6.63 13.88 48.28
N MET A 64 -7.44 14.74 47.64
CA MET A 64 -8.41 14.33 46.62
C MET A 64 -7.73 13.70 45.41
N ARG A 65 -6.69 14.35 44.87
CA ARG A 65 -5.94 13.85 43.71
C ARG A 65 -5.26 12.52 44.01
N THR A 66 -4.69 12.34 45.20
CA THR A 66 -4.12 11.06 45.66
C THR A 66 -5.21 9.99 45.77
N PHE A 67 -6.38 10.31 46.32
CA PHE A 67 -7.50 9.37 46.38
C PHE A 67 -8.00 8.96 44.99
N PHE A 68 -8.15 9.90 44.05
CA PHE A 68 -8.67 9.60 42.71
C PHE A 68 -7.69 8.84 41.81
N SER A 69 -6.44 8.66 42.22
CA SER A 69 -5.46 7.79 41.55
C SER A 69 -5.91 6.32 41.44
N VAL A 70 -6.94 5.91 42.19
CA VAL A 70 -7.56 4.57 42.10
C VAL A 70 -8.23 4.26 40.76
N CYS A 71 -8.49 5.27 39.94
CA CYS A 71 -9.38 5.19 38.78
C CYS A 71 -9.01 4.09 37.76
N VAL A 72 -7.84 4.16 37.12
CA VAL A 72 -7.38 3.17 36.15
C VAL A 72 -7.07 1.81 36.80
N PRO A 73 -6.34 1.74 37.93
CA PRO A 73 -6.16 0.52 38.71
C PRO A 73 -7.46 -0.24 39.03
N MET A 74 -8.55 0.45 39.36
CA MET A 74 -9.86 -0.18 39.63
C MET A 74 -10.34 -0.98 38.42
N PHE A 75 -10.16 -0.48 37.19
CA PHE A 75 -10.50 -1.24 35.99
C PHE A 75 -9.63 -2.47 35.81
N MET A 76 -8.34 -2.41 36.14
CA MET A 76 -7.42 -3.56 36.03
C MET A 76 -7.77 -4.66 37.04
N VAL A 77 -8.03 -4.29 38.30
CA VAL A 77 -8.50 -5.22 39.34
C VAL A 77 -9.85 -5.81 38.97
N LEU A 78 -10.80 -4.99 38.50
CA LEU A 78 -12.11 -5.45 38.03
C LEU A 78 -11.98 -6.42 36.84
N THR A 79 -11.03 -6.17 35.94
CA THR A 79 -10.73 -7.04 34.80
C THR A 79 -10.28 -8.42 35.29
N GLY A 80 -9.28 -8.48 36.19
CA GLY A 80 -8.87 -9.72 36.84
C GLY A 80 -10.02 -10.44 37.55
N TYR A 81 -10.79 -9.68 38.34
CA TYR A 81 -11.95 -10.20 39.05
C TYR A 81 -12.98 -10.83 38.12
N LEU A 82 -13.32 -10.20 37.00
CA LEU A 82 -14.32 -10.70 36.05
C LEU A 82 -13.77 -11.84 35.18
N MET A 83 -12.49 -11.78 34.80
CA MET A 83 -11.89 -12.63 33.77
C MET A 83 -11.16 -13.85 34.32
N CYS A 84 -10.89 -13.94 35.63
CA CYS A 84 -10.17 -15.04 36.30
C CYS A 84 -10.54 -16.47 35.86
N ARG A 85 -11.79 -16.71 35.44
CA ARG A 85 -12.31 -18.03 35.03
C ARG A 85 -12.47 -18.20 33.51
N LYS A 86 -11.97 -17.26 32.70
CA LYS A 86 -12.06 -17.34 31.24
C LYS A 86 -10.99 -18.30 30.71
N THR A 87 -11.38 -19.17 29.78
CA THR A 87 -10.51 -20.17 29.17
C THR A 87 -10.13 -19.78 27.74
N LEU A 88 -8.98 -20.29 27.30
CA LEU A 88 -8.46 -20.10 25.95
C LEU A 88 -9.46 -20.68 24.93
N SER A 89 -10.10 -19.81 24.14
CA SER A 89 -11.06 -20.24 23.11
C SER A 89 -11.23 -19.17 22.02
N LYS A 90 -11.65 -19.57 20.81
CA LYS A 90 -12.04 -18.60 19.76
C LYS A 90 -13.16 -17.66 20.22
N LYS A 91 -14.07 -18.15 21.07
CA LYS A 91 -15.17 -17.37 21.66
C LYS A 91 -14.64 -16.28 22.59
N TYR A 92 -13.58 -16.55 23.34
CA TYR A 92 -12.92 -15.57 24.20
C TYR A 92 -12.38 -14.41 23.36
N TYR A 93 -11.53 -14.67 22.36
CA TYR A 93 -10.91 -13.61 21.56
C TYR A 93 -11.92 -12.76 20.77
N LYS A 94 -13.04 -13.35 20.32
CA LYS A 94 -14.16 -12.58 19.74
C LYS A 94 -14.81 -11.60 20.72
N GLY A 95 -14.58 -11.74 22.03
CA GLY A 95 -15.13 -10.88 23.07
C GLY A 95 -14.59 -9.44 23.03
N ILE A 96 -13.42 -9.18 22.45
CA ILE A 96 -12.82 -7.84 22.38
C ILE A 96 -13.46 -6.94 21.31
N VAL A 97 -14.18 -7.52 20.33
CA VAL A 97 -14.70 -6.80 19.16
C VAL A 97 -15.51 -5.56 19.55
N ASN A 98 -16.36 -5.66 20.58
CA ASN A 98 -17.15 -4.52 21.06
C ASN A 98 -16.27 -3.38 21.60
N THR A 99 -15.19 -3.71 22.31
CA THR A 99 -14.23 -2.73 22.83
C THR A 99 -13.54 -2.00 21.67
N LEU A 100 -13.09 -2.74 20.65
CA LEU A 100 -12.42 -2.17 19.49
C LEU A 100 -13.34 -1.25 18.67
N ILE A 101 -14.60 -1.63 18.46
CA ILE A 101 -15.56 -0.76 17.75
C ILE A 101 -15.81 0.53 18.54
N ILE A 102 -16.03 0.45 19.85
CA ILE A 102 -16.22 1.64 20.70
C ILE A 102 -14.99 2.54 20.65
N TYR A 103 -13.79 1.97 20.70
CA TYR A 103 -12.54 2.71 20.57
C TYR A 103 -12.45 3.45 19.23
N VAL A 104 -12.61 2.75 18.10
CA VAL A 104 -12.52 3.36 16.77
C VAL A 104 -13.55 4.48 16.60
N LEU A 105 -14.79 4.26 17.03
CA LEU A 105 -15.83 5.29 16.97
C LEU A 105 -15.53 6.49 17.87
N SER A 106 -14.94 6.27 19.05
CA SER A 106 -14.55 7.35 19.95
C SER A 106 -13.37 8.15 19.40
N ALA A 107 -12.38 7.48 18.80
CA ALA A 107 -11.26 8.13 18.12
C ALA A 107 -11.74 8.99 16.94
N LEU A 108 -12.65 8.47 16.12
CA LEU A 108 -13.28 9.26 15.05
C LEU A 108 -14.03 10.47 15.61
N ALA A 109 -14.79 10.32 16.69
CA ALA A 109 -15.49 11.43 17.33
C ALA A 109 -14.53 12.51 17.87
N CYS A 110 -13.43 12.12 18.52
CA CYS A 110 -12.42 13.05 19.01
C CYS A 110 -11.68 13.75 17.86
N MET A 111 -11.34 13.06 16.78
CA MET A 111 -10.71 13.68 15.59
C MET A 111 -11.67 14.65 14.89
N ILE A 112 -12.96 14.30 14.74
CA ILE A 112 -13.98 15.21 14.20
C ILE A 112 -14.10 16.45 15.09
N PHE A 113 -14.13 16.27 16.42
CA PHE A 113 -14.16 17.40 17.34
C PHE A 113 -12.94 18.31 17.15
N LYS A 114 -11.72 17.77 17.10
CA LYS A 114 -10.50 18.57 16.85
C LYS A 114 -10.53 19.30 15.50
N ALA A 115 -11.05 18.65 14.46
CA ALA A 115 -11.17 19.27 13.14
C ALA A 115 -12.12 20.48 13.17
N VAL A 116 -13.26 20.35 13.86
CA VAL A 116 -14.30 21.38 13.92
C VAL A 116 -13.97 22.47 14.95
N HIS A 117 -13.44 22.11 16.11
CA HIS A 117 -13.20 23.02 17.24
C HIS A 117 -11.81 23.67 17.18
N ASP A 118 -10.76 22.88 16.90
CA ASP A 118 -9.37 23.34 16.93
C ASP A 118 -8.83 23.70 15.53
N GLY A 119 -9.63 23.50 14.47
CA GLY A 119 -9.20 23.70 13.07
C GLY A 119 -8.14 22.69 12.62
N ALA A 120 -8.02 21.54 13.28
CA ALA A 120 -7.00 20.55 12.97
C ALA A 120 -7.23 19.89 11.59
N GLU A 121 -6.21 19.95 10.72
CA GLU A 121 -6.27 19.31 9.41
C GLU A 121 -5.93 17.82 9.50
N PHE A 122 -6.86 16.97 9.03
CA PHE A 122 -6.66 15.52 8.96
C PHE A 122 -6.68 15.04 7.51
N THR A 123 -5.57 14.46 7.08
CA THR A 123 -5.53 13.64 5.86
C THR A 123 -6.04 12.23 6.15
N PHE A 124 -6.54 11.51 5.13
CA PHE A 124 -6.96 10.10 5.29
C PHE A 124 -5.88 9.21 5.93
N LYS A 125 -4.61 9.45 5.58
CA LYS A 125 -3.44 8.78 6.18
C LYS A 125 -3.33 9.05 7.68
N SER A 126 -3.44 10.32 8.09
CA SER A 126 -3.34 10.72 9.50
C SER A 126 -4.46 10.10 10.35
N VAL A 127 -5.68 10.00 9.82
CA VAL A 127 -6.81 9.36 10.50
C VAL A 127 -6.54 7.88 10.76
N ILE A 128 -6.04 7.16 9.74
CA ILE A 128 -5.73 5.73 9.88
C ILE A 128 -4.59 5.52 10.88
N LEU A 129 -3.49 6.27 10.75
CA LEU A 129 -2.35 6.16 11.66
C LEU A 129 -2.76 6.49 13.09
N GLY A 130 -3.54 7.55 13.30
CA GLY A 130 -4.06 7.94 14.60
C GLY A 130 -4.89 6.86 15.30
N ILE A 131 -5.58 6.00 14.54
CA ILE A 131 -6.31 4.86 15.10
C ILE A 131 -5.35 3.71 15.49
N PHE A 132 -4.28 3.48 14.73
CA PHE A 132 -3.34 2.37 14.98
C PHE A 132 -2.29 2.69 16.04
N ASP A 133 -1.88 3.95 16.19
CA ASP A 133 -0.92 4.42 17.21
C ASP A 133 -1.59 4.91 18.50
N PHE A 134 -2.92 4.83 18.59
CA PHE A 134 -3.72 5.23 19.74
C PHE A 134 -3.67 6.74 20.08
N THR A 135 -3.34 7.60 19.12
CA THR A 135 -3.36 9.07 19.28
C THR A 135 -4.69 9.73 18.85
N GLY A 136 -5.52 9.01 18.08
CA GLY A 136 -6.80 9.51 17.56
C GLY A 136 -7.84 9.82 18.64
N ALA A 137 -7.75 9.17 19.81
CA ALA A 137 -8.44 9.59 21.02
C ALA A 137 -7.41 9.97 22.10
N ASN A 138 -7.56 11.13 22.73
CA ASN A 138 -6.56 11.63 23.68
C ASN A 138 -6.37 10.71 24.91
N TYR A 139 -7.37 9.91 25.24
CA TYR A 139 -7.35 9.00 26.38
C TYR A 139 -7.24 7.51 25.98
N SER A 140 -6.83 7.16 24.75
CA SER A 140 -6.81 5.75 24.32
C SER A 140 -5.65 4.87 24.80
N TRP A 141 -4.64 5.38 25.50
CA TRP A 141 -3.53 4.56 26.01
C TRP A 141 -4.00 3.36 26.86
N TYR A 142 -5.11 3.51 27.60
CA TYR A 142 -5.70 2.39 28.35
C TYR A 142 -6.17 1.25 27.43
N ILE A 143 -6.66 1.57 26.23
CA ILE A 143 -7.08 0.57 25.23
C ILE A 143 -5.88 -0.20 24.71
N GLU A 144 -4.78 0.49 24.41
CA GLU A 144 -3.51 -0.14 24.02
C GLU A 144 -3.07 -1.18 25.06
N MET A 145 -3.00 -0.77 26.33
CA MET A 145 -2.69 -1.66 27.45
C MET A 145 -3.72 -2.79 27.60
N TYR A 146 -5.02 -2.48 27.54
CA TYR A 146 -6.09 -3.46 27.71
C TYR A 146 -6.09 -4.51 26.60
N ILE A 147 -5.77 -4.16 25.35
CA ILE A 147 -5.59 -5.13 24.26
C ILE A 147 -4.49 -6.13 24.64
N GLY A 148 -3.33 -5.63 25.09
CA GLY A 148 -2.23 -6.47 25.57
C GLY A 148 -2.66 -7.40 26.71
N LEU A 149 -3.26 -6.84 27.78
CA LEU A 149 -3.73 -7.60 28.94
C LEU A 149 -4.80 -8.63 28.55
N PHE A 150 -5.75 -8.27 27.68
CA PHE A 150 -6.79 -9.17 27.20
C PHE A 150 -6.23 -10.34 26.40
N LEU A 151 -5.20 -10.13 25.57
CA LEU A 151 -4.58 -11.21 24.82
C LEU A 151 -3.87 -12.23 25.73
N ILE A 152 -3.22 -11.77 26.80
CA ILE A 152 -2.49 -12.64 27.74
C ILE A 152 -3.37 -13.26 28.83
N ALA A 153 -4.54 -12.69 29.14
CA ALA A 153 -5.37 -13.11 30.28
C ALA A 153 -5.71 -14.62 30.33
N PRO A 154 -6.00 -15.33 29.22
CA PRO A 154 -6.23 -16.78 29.28
C PRO A 154 -5.02 -17.57 29.79
N PHE A 155 -3.81 -17.11 29.50
CA PHE A 155 -2.57 -17.73 29.97
C PHE A 155 -2.31 -17.40 31.44
N LEU A 156 -2.56 -16.15 31.85
CA LEU A 156 -2.54 -15.76 33.26
C LEU A 156 -3.53 -16.62 34.08
N ASN A 157 -4.72 -16.87 33.55
CA ASN A 157 -5.72 -17.73 34.19
C ASN A 157 -5.27 -19.18 34.29
N LEU A 158 -4.56 -19.72 33.28
CA LEU A 158 -4.01 -21.07 33.36
C LEU A 158 -2.98 -21.15 34.50
N ALA A 159 -2.07 -20.18 34.61
CA ALA A 159 -1.10 -20.12 35.69
C ALA A 159 -1.78 -20.00 37.06
N TYR A 160 -2.70 -19.04 37.22
CA TYR A 160 -3.38 -18.77 38.49
C TYR A 160 -4.26 -19.95 38.96
N ASN A 161 -5.06 -20.53 38.07
CA ASN A 161 -6.00 -21.60 38.42
C ASN A 161 -5.33 -22.96 38.57
N LYS A 162 -4.09 -23.14 38.10
CA LYS A 162 -3.32 -24.37 38.32
C LYS A 162 -2.78 -24.48 39.75
N LEU A 163 -2.56 -23.34 40.41
CA LEU A 163 -2.18 -23.29 41.81
C LEU A 163 -3.36 -23.75 42.68
N THR A 164 -3.19 -24.85 43.39
CA THR A 164 -4.27 -25.48 44.18
C THR A 164 -4.43 -24.86 45.56
N ASN A 165 -3.31 -24.46 46.18
CA ASN A 165 -3.31 -23.96 47.54
C ASN A 165 -3.32 -22.43 47.59
N LYS A 166 -3.98 -21.88 48.63
CA LYS A 166 -4.05 -20.43 48.85
C LYS A 166 -2.68 -19.78 48.96
N ARG A 167 -1.71 -20.45 49.61
CA ARG A 167 -0.34 -19.96 49.81
C ARG A 167 0.36 -19.71 48.48
N ASP A 168 0.26 -20.64 47.53
CA ASP A 168 0.92 -20.50 46.22
C ASP A 168 0.33 -19.33 45.43
N LYS A 169 -0.99 -19.13 45.50
CA LYS A 169 -1.66 -17.97 44.90
C LYS A 169 -1.22 -16.66 45.55
N GLN A 170 -0.96 -16.65 46.87
CA GLN A 170 -0.40 -15.48 47.55
C GLN A 170 1.04 -15.21 47.11
N VAL A 171 1.87 -16.25 46.97
CA VAL A 171 3.24 -16.13 46.44
C VAL A 171 3.21 -15.54 45.03
N LEU A 172 2.35 -16.05 44.14
CA LEU A 172 2.21 -15.50 42.78
C LEU A 172 1.85 -14.00 42.79
N VAL A 173 0.83 -13.61 43.55
CA VAL A 173 0.42 -12.20 43.67
C VAL A 173 1.58 -11.37 44.23
N PHE A 174 2.20 -11.83 45.32
CA PHE A 174 3.31 -11.13 45.96
C PHE A 174 4.50 -10.96 45.01
N THR A 175 4.87 -11.98 44.23
CA THR A 175 5.95 -11.89 43.25
C THR A 175 5.69 -10.78 42.24
N PHE A 176 4.49 -10.71 41.67
CA PHE A 176 4.16 -9.64 40.70
C PHE A 176 4.08 -8.26 41.35
N VAL A 177 3.57 -8.16 42.59
CA VAL A 177 3.59 -6.91 43.36
C VAL A 177 5.02 -6.48 43.67
N PHE A 178 5.90 -7.41 44.03
CA PHE A 178 7.31 -7.15 44.32
C PHE A 178 8.07 -6.68 43.08
N LEU A 179 7.82 -7.27 41.91
CA LEU A 179 8.48 -6.90 40.67
C LEU A 179 8.00 -5.56 40.09
N THR A 180 6.75 -5.16 40.38
CA THR A 180 6.09 -4.06 39.65
C THR A 180 5.67 -2.86 40.50
N ILE A 181 5.29 -3.09 41.77
CA ILE A 181 4.77 -2.05 42.67
C ILE A 181 5.80 -1.67 43.73
N ILE A 182 6.45 -2.65 44.36
CA ILE A 182 7.41 -2.43 45.45
C ILE A 182 8.63 -1.55 45.09
N PRO A 183 9.14 -1.51 43.83
CA PRO A 183 10.16 -0.54 43.44
C PRO A 183 9.78 0.91 43.72
N SER A 184 8.49 1.23 43.70
CA SER A 184 7.97 2.57 44.02
C SER A 184 8.03 2.92 45.52
N VAL A 185 8.43 1.98 46.38
CA VAL A 185 8.65 2.21 47.81
C VAL A 185 10.14 2.42 48.10
N PHE A 186 11.01 1.65 47.47
CA PHE A 186 12.45 1.63 47.82
C PHE A 186 13.31 2.54 46.93
N ASN A 187 12.89 2.85 45.71
CA ASN A 187 13.68 3.63 44.74
C ASN A 187 13.22 5.11 44.68
N ILE A 188 12.74 5.67 45.78
CA ILE A 188 12.12 7.01 45.84
C ILE A 188 12.78 7.94 46.86
N PHE A 189 13.92 7.53 47.40
CA PHE A 189 14.67 8.26 48.42
C PHE A 189 16.04 8.66 47.89
N ASN A 190 16.54 9.81 48.37
CA ASN A 190 17.91 10.25 48.13
C ASN A 190 18.79 10.01 49.37
N PHE A 191 19.50 8.88 49.44
CA PHE A 191 20.41 8.55 50.53
C PHE A 191 21.75 9.30 50.48
N GLY A 192 22.10 9.88 49.33
CA GLY A 192 23.36 10.59 49.12
C GLY A 192 23.35 12.05 49.57
N SER A 193 22.18 12.62 49.92
CA SER A 193 22.03 14.01 50.33
C SER A 193 21.23 14.11 51.63
N LEU A 194 21.90 14.48 52.73
CA LEU A 194 21.24 14.77 54.01
C LEU A 194 20.24 15.92 53.89
N ASN A 195 20.52 16.92 53.06
CA ASN A 195 19.65 18.07 52.84
C ASN A 195 18.31 17.67 52.17
N TRP A 196 18.30 16.59 51.39
CA TRP A 196 17.07 16.07 50.79
C TRP A 196 16.09 15.52 51.85
N TRP A 197 16.57 15.01 52.97
CA TRP A 197 15.69 14.52 54.03
C TRP A 197 15.03 15.66 54.83
N ALA A 198 15.71 16.79 54.94
CA ALA A 198 15.20 18.01 55.58
C ALA A 198 14.25 18.79 54.64
N ASP A 199 14.59 18.88 53.36
CA ASP A 199 13.75 19.46 52.32
C ASP A 199 13.79 18.59 51.05
N PRO A 200 12.85 17.65 50.88
CA PRO A 200 12.86 16.72 49.76
C PRO A 200 12.41 17.35 48.45
N THR A 201 12.09 18.65 48.44
CA THR A 201 11.84 19.40 47.20
C THR A 201 13.13 19.79 46.48
N THR A 202 14.27 19.73 47.19
CA THR A 202 15.59 20.14 46.69
C THR A 202 16.14 19.29 45.54
N SER A 203 15.69 18.03 45.39
CA SER A 203 16.14 17.16 44.30
C SER A 203 15.10 16.10 43.93
N ASP A 204 15.03 15.80 42.63
CA ASP A 204 14.26 14.69 42.05
C ASP A 204 15.14 13.47 41.72
N GLU A 205 16.41 13.49 42.12
CA GLU A 205 17.31 12.34 41.96
C GLU A 205 17.08 11.30 43.07
N PHE A 206 16.95 10.03 42.67
CA PHE A 206 16.73 8.89 43.56
C PHE A 206 17.80 7.82 43.36
N GLN A 207 18.23 7.16 44.43
CA GLN A 207 19.04 5.95 44.28
C GLN A 207 18.16 4.72 44.07
N LYS A 208 18.59 3.87 43.13
CA LYS A 208 17.94 2.58 42.85
C LYS A 208 18.46 1.52 43.82
N LEU A 209 17.66 1.16 44.82
CA LEU A 209 17.93 0.09 45.77
C LEU A 209 17.56 -1.30 45.23
N ILE A 210 16.44 -1.40 44.50
CA ILE A 210 15.94 -2.66 43.94
C ILE A 210 15.69 -2.59 42.43
N PRO A 211 15.76 -3.72 41.70
CA PRO A 211 15.49 -3.74 40.26
C PRO A 211 14.10 -3.22 39.91
N ASN A 212 14.02 -2.36 38.90
CA ASN A 212 12.78 -1.74 38.41
C ASN A 212 12.45 -2.03 36.93
N TRP A 213 13.18 -2.97 36.31
CA TRP A 213 13.02 -3.31 34.88
C TRP A 213 11.59 -3.76 34.53
N TRP A 214 10.94 -4.50 35.43
CA TRP A 214 9.63 -5.09 35.21
C TRP A 214 8.44 -4.18 35.57
N ILE A 215 8.67 -2.94 36.03
CA ILE A 215 7.59 -2.03 36.46
C ILE A 215 6.49 -1.89 35.41
N GLY A 216 6.84 -1.81 34.11
CA GLY A 216 5.87 -1.70 33.02
C GLY A 216 4.85 -2.86 32.94
N PHE A 217 5.12 -3.99 33.59
CA PHE A 217 4.24 -5.16 33.65
C PHE A 217 3.21 -5.12 34.80
N TYR A 218 3.10 -3.99 35.50
CA TYR A 218 2.16 -3.77 36.61
C TYR A 218 0.68 -4.11 36.35
N PRO A 219 0.11 -4.03 35.12
CA PRO A 219 -1.29 -4.41 34.91
C PRO A 219 -1.57 -5.88 35.29
N VAL A 220 -0.56 -6.75 35.17
CA VAL A 220 -0.64 -8.15 35.57
C VAL A 220 -0.70 -8.32 37.09
N ALA A 221 -0.01 -7.46 37.85
CA ALA A 221 -0.11 -7.44 39.31
C ALA A 221 -1.53 -7.09 39.76
N TYR A 222 -2.15 -6.06 39.18
CA TYR A 222 -3.57 -5.74 39.42
C TYR A 222 -4.51 -6.86 38.98
N TYR A 223 -4.25 -7.50 37.83
CA TYR A 223 -5.04 -8.62 37.34
C TYR A 223 -5.05 -9.79 38.33
N PHE A 224 -3.87 -10.26 38.78
CA PHE A 224 -3.79 -11.35 39.77
C PHE A 224 -4.35 -10.95 41.13
N THR A 225 -4.20 -9.69 41.53
CA THR A 225 -4.84 -9.15 42.73
C THR A 225 -6.37 -9.26 42.62
N GLY A 226 -6.95 -8.90 41.48
CA GLY A 226 -8.38 -9.07 41.19
C GLY A 226 -8.84 -10.53 41.23
N CYS A 227 -8.06 -11.46 40.67
CA CYS A 227 -8.29 -12.90 40.77
C CYS A 227 -8.30 -13.36 42.24
N TYR A 228 -7.35 -12.89 43.04
CA TYR A 228 -7.24 -13.21 44.46
C TYR A 228 -8.39 -12.67 45.29
N LEU A 229 -8.77 -11.41 45.07
CA LEU A 229 -9.93 -10.80 45.73
C LEU A 229 -11.24 -11.50 45.37
N ARG A 230 -11.34 -12.08 44.18
CA ARG A 230 -12.50 -12.89 43.77
C ARG A 230 -12.66 -14.16 44.60
N GLU A 231 -11.56 -14.85 44.89
CA GLU A 231 -11.60 -16.15 45.59
C GLU A 231 -11.60 -15.99 47.11
N TYR A 232 -10.79 -15.09 47.64
CA TYR A 232 -10.53 -15.02 49.09
C TYR A 232 -11.02 -13.73 49.73
N GLY A 233 -11.14 -12.64 48.96
CA GLY A 233 -11.38 -11.30 49.47
C GLY A 233 -10.35 -10.87 50.53
N LEU A 234 -10.64 -9.75 51.21
CA LEU A 234 -9.90 -9.33 52.41
C LEU A 234 -10.67 -9.74 53.66
N LYS A 235 -9.96 -10.28 54.66
CA LYS A 235 -10.55 -10.77 55.93
C LYS A 235 -10.78 -9.69 57.00
N PHE A 236 -10.61 -8.40 56.69
CA PHE A 236 -10.84 -7.30 57.63
C PHE A 236 -12.33 -6.98 57.85
N ARG A 237 -12.70 -6.42 59.00
CA ARG A 237 -14.05 -5.85 59.22
C ARG A 237 -14.25 -4.62 58.32
N THR A 238 -15.48 -4.32 57.91
CA THR A 238 -15.77 -3.20 56.98
C THR A 238 -15.36 -1.84 57.58
N ARG A 239 -15.58 -1.63 58.88
CA ARG A 239 -15.12 -0.42 59.59
C ARG A 239 -13.60 -0.28 59.54
N THR A 240 -12.86 -1.39 59.67
CA THR A 240 -11.39 -1.41 59.55
C THR A 240 -10.94 -1.08 58.14
N LEU A 241 -11.55 -1.64 57.10
CA LEU A 241 -11.21 -1.28 55.71
C LEU A 241 -11.46 0.20 55.42
N PHE A 242 -12.56 0.75 55.94
CA PHE A 242 -12.88 2.17 55.81
C PHE A 242 -11.85 3.04 56.53
N ALA A 243 -11.52 2.70 57.79
CA ALA A 243 -10.50 3.40 58.55
C ALA A 243 -9.13 3.35 57.87
N LEU A 244 -8.73 2.18 57.34
CA LEU A 244 -7.49 2.03 56.58
C LEU A 244 -7.49 2.85 55.29
N LEU A 245 -8.62 2.91 54.56
CA LEU A 245 -8.71 3.72 53.35
C LEU A 245 -8.51 5.21 53.66
N ILE A 246 -9.16 5.72 54.70
CA ILE A 246 -9.01 7.11 55.13
C ILE A 246 -7.58 7.37 55.62
N ALA A 247 -7.05 6.50 56.49
CA ALA A 247 -5.68 6.63 57.00
C ALA A 247 -4.65 6.62 55.87
N SER A 248 -4.73 5.66 54.93
CA SER A 248 -3.84 5.59 53.77
C SER A 248 -3.97 6.83 52.88
N THR A 249 -5.19 7.32 52.64
CA THR A 249 -5.41 8.54 51.84
C THR A 249 -4.76 9.75 52.48
N VAL A 250 -4.90 9.92 53.80
CA VAL A 250 -4.29 11.02 54.54
C VAL A 250 -2.78 10.87 54.59
N ILE A 251 -2.24 9.69 54.87
CA ILE A 251 -0.79 9.43 54.94
C ILE A 251 -0.15 9.70 53.58
N PHE A 252 -0.64 9.06 52.52
CA PHE A 252 -0.11 9.25 51.17
C PHE A 252 -0.30 10.67 50.67
N GLY A 253 -1.48 11.26 50.85
CA GLY A 253 -1.72 12.63 50.42
C GLY A 253 -0.87 13.65 51.22
N THR A 254 -0.62 13.42 52.50
CA THR A 254 0.30 14.25 53.29
C THR A 254 1.74 14.08 52.83
N PHE A 255 2.17 12.86 52.51
CA PHE A 255 3.48 12.61 51.92
C PHE A 255 3.63 13.35 50.58
N ASN A 256 2.62 13.32 49.72
CA ASN A 256 2.62 14.03 48.44
C ASN A 256 2.64 15.56 48.61
N PHE A 257 1.91 16.08 49.59
CA PHE A 257 1.90 17.50 49.92
C PHE A 257 3.27 17.93 50.44
N TYR A 258 3.85 17.15 51.37
CA TYR A 258 5.20 17.36 51.89
C TYR A 258 6.24 17.34 50.76
N ARG A 259 6.19 16.35 49.86
CA ARG A 259 7.13 16.23 48.73
C ARG A 259 7.02 17.33 47.70
N SER A 260 5.92 18.07 47.67
CA SER A 260 5.70 19.16 46.71
C SER A 260 5.68 20.53 47.39
N TYR A 261 5.84 20.61 48.71
CA TYR A 261 5.56 21.81 49.48
C TYR A 261 6.42 23.00 49.02
N GLY A 262 5.79 24.13 48.71
CA GLY A 262 6.52 25.31 48.21
C GLY A 262 7.05 25.21 46.78
N THR A 263 6.75 24.14 46.07
CA THR A 263 7.02 23.98 44.64
C THR A 263 5.75 23.56 43.90
N THR A 264 5.82 23.34 42.58
CA THR A 264 4.71 22.72 41.83
C THR A 264 4.57 21.23 42.18
N PHE A 265 3.40 20.65 41.91
CA PHE A 265 3.11 19.27 42.28
C PHE A 265 4.09 18.27 41.63
N LYS A 266 4.91 17.57 42.43
CA LYS A 266 5.91 16.60 41.98
C LYS A 266 5.26 15.22 41.78
N SER A 267 5.29 14.71 40.55
CA SER A 267 4.73 13.39 40.21
C SER A 267 5.81 12.30 40.23
N GLY A 268 5.95 11.60 41.36
CA GLY A 268 6.92 10.49 41.51
C GLY A 268 6.37 9.10 41.18
N SER A 269 7.26 8.10 41.20
CA SER A 269 6.93 6.68 40.90
C SER A 269 5.96 6.05 41.91
N TYR A 270 5.92 6.53 43.15
CA TYR A 270 5.00 6.12 44.23
C TYR A 270 3.52 6.42 43.93
N LEU A 271 3.27 7.38 43.05
CA LEU A 271 1.95 7.95 42.79
C LEU A 271 1.49 7.79 41.33
N TYR A 272 2.36 7.28 40.45
CA TYR A 272 1.99 6.81 39.12
C TYR A 272 1.14 5.52 39.21
N TRP A 273 0.52 5.08 38.11
CA TRP A 273 -0.42 3.92 38.13
C TRP A 273 0.18 2.60 38.66
N TYR A 274 1.50 2.42 38.55
CA TYR A 274 2.26 1.29 39.11
C TYR A 274 2.78 1.53 40.54
N GLY A 275 2.45 2.67 41.13
CA GLY A 275 2.89 3.07 42.46
C GLY A 275 2.15 2.36 43.58
N ILE A 276 2.78 2.33 44.76
CA ILE A 276 2.21 1.72 45.97
C ILE A 276 0.93 2.44 46.42
N GLU A 277 0.86 3.77 46.27
CA GLU A 277 -0.27 4.56 46.73
C GLU A 277 -1.57 4.19 45.99
N PRO A 278 -1.63 4.28 44.64
CA PRO A 278 -2.81 3.84 43.91
C PRO A 278 -3.10 2.35 44.11
N TYR A 279 -2.07 1.50 44.26
CA TYR A 279 -2.26 0.08 44.47
C TYR A 279 -3.02 -0.23 45.77
N VAL A 280 -2.56 0.31 46.89
CA VAL A 280 -3.18 0.11 48.21
C VAL A 280 -4.57 0.71 48.27
N LEU A 281 -4.73 1.97 47.82
CA LEU A 281 -6.03 2.67 47.84
C LEU A 281 -7.07 1.92 46.99
N THR A 282 -6.66 1.40 45.84
CA THR A 282 -7.54 0.63 44.94
C THR A 282 -8.04 -0.65 45.60
N ILE A 283 -7.15 -1.41 46.25
CA ILE A 283 -7.53 -2.68 46.89
C ILE A 283 -8.52 -2.45 48.04
N LEU A 284 -8.28 -1.43 48.86
CA LEU A 284 -9.15 -1.05 49.97
C LEU A 284 -10.53 -0.59 49.46
N LEU A 285 -10.56 0.34 48.51
CA LEU A 285 -11.80 0.85 47.93
C LEU A 285 -12.58 -0.24 47.18
N PHE A 286 -11.90 -1.04 46.35
CA PHE A 286 -12.52 -2.17 45.65
C PHE A 286 -13.17 -3.15 46.63
N SER A 287 -12.45 -3.49 47.71
CA SER A 287 -12.95 -4.42 48.73
C SER A 287 -14.15 -3.85 49.50
N LEU A 288 -14.21 -2.54 49.74
CA LEU A 288 -15.35 -1.87 50.34
C LEU A 288 -16.56 -1.87 49.41
N LEU A 289 -16.39 -1.42 48.16
CA LEU A 289 -17.46 -1.36 47.17
C LEU A 289 -18.05 -2.74 46.86
N LYS A 290 -17.21 -3.79 46.84
CA LYS A 290 -17.66 -5.17 46.63
C LYS A 290 -18.59 -5.69 47.74
N ARG A 291 -18.49 -5.13 48.96
CA ARG A 291 -19.31 -5.51 50.13
C ARG A 291 -20.67 -4.83 50.17
N ILE A 292 -20.97 -3.91 49.24
CA ILE A 292 -22.29 -3.29 49.15
C ILE A 292 -23.32 -4.38 48.85
N LYS A 293 -24.26 -4.59 49.79
CA LYS A 293 -25.38 -5.52 49.60
C LYS A 293 -26.34 -4.92 48.59
N THR A 294 -26.57 -5.61 47.48
CA THR A 294 -27.44 -5.13 46.40
C THR A 294 -28.76 -5.88 46.31
N ASP A 295 -29.02 -6.81 47.22
CA ASP A 295 -30.20 -7.69 47.19
C ASP A 295 -31.51 -6.89 47.22
N ASN A 296 -31.59 -5.86 48.08
CA ASN A 296 -32.77 -5.03 48.30
C ASN A 296 -32.94 -3.86 47.30
N ILE A 297 -32.05 -3.70 46.32
CA ILE A 297 -32.15 -2.61 45.34
C ILE A 297 -33.25 -2.91 44.32
N LYS A 298 -34.13 -1.93 44.06
CA LYS A 298 -35.22 -2.02 43.05
C LYS A 298 -34.67 -2.42 41.67
N LYS A 299 -35.43 -3.23 40.93
CA LYS A 299 -35.05 -3.74 39.60
C LYS A 299 -34.75 -2.61 38.59
N ALA A 300 -35.48 -1.51 38.64
CA ALA A 300 -35.25 -0.33 37.80
C ALA A 300 -33.84 0.24 38.04
N THR A 301 -33.45 0.44 39.30
CA THR A 301 -32.12 0.93 39.71
C THR A 301 -31.01 -0.04 39.31
N LYS A 302 -31.19 -1.36 39.49
CA LYS A 302 -30.21 -2.36 38.99
C LYS A 302 -30.03 -2.28 37.47
N THR A 303 -31.10 -2.00 36.74
CA THR A 303 -31.06 -1.82 35.28
C THR A 303 -30.35 -0.54 34.88
N PHE A 304 -30.60 0.56 35.59
CA PHE A 304 -29.92 1.83 35.39
C PHE A 304 -28.41 1.70 35.63
N LEU A 305 -28.00 1.14 36.78
CA LEU A 305 -26.59 0.90 37.11
C LEU A 305 -25.91 0.05 36.04
N TRP A 306 -26.56 -1.02 35.57
CA TRP A 306 -26.03 -1.84 34.49
C TRP A 306 -25.86 -1.03 33.20
N LYS A 307 -26.90 -0.31 32.75
CA LYS A 307 -26.83 0.48 31.52
C LYS A 307 -25.72 1.53 31.58
N LEU A 308 -25.58 2.23 32.71
CA LEU A 308 -24.54 3.23 32.91
C LEU A 308 -23.14 2.60 32.96
N SER A 309 -22.98 1.49 33.67
CA SER A 309 -21.74 0.68 33.71
C SER A 309 -21.31 0.19 32.33
N ASP A 310 -22.25 -0.14 31.44
CA ASP A 310 -21.98 -0.54 30.06
C ASP A 310 -21.50 0.63 29.16
N LEU A 311 -21.66 1.89 29.60
CA LEU A 311 -21.17 3.11 28.92
C LEU A 311 -19.79 3.56 29.41
N ALA A 312 -19.28 3.01 30.52
CA ALA A 312 -18.06 3.49 31.18
C ALA A 312 -16.85 3.69 30.25
N LEU A 313 -16.65 2.79 29.28
CA LEU A 313 -15.54 2.93 28.33
C LEU A 313 -15.72 4.13 27.39
N GLY A 314 -16.92 4.34 26.86
CA GLY A 314 -17.18 5.48 25.99
C GLY A 314 -17.17 6.80 26.77
N ILE A 315 -17.67 6.80 28.02
CA ILE A 315 -17.56 7.94 28.94
C ILE A 315 -16.10 8.34 29.10
N TYR A 316 -15.23 7.36 29.38
CA TYR A 316 -13.80 7.58 29.51
C TYR A 316 -13.19 8.18 28.23
N LEU A 317 -13.37 7.54 27.07
CA LEU A 317 -12.72 7.98 25.83
C LEU A 317 -13.23 9.32 25.31
N LEU A 318 -14.52 9.61 25.47
CA LEU A 318 -15.15 10.83 24.97
C LEU A 318 -15.06 12.00 25.94
N SER A 319 -14.67 11.76 27.20
CA SER A 319 -14.55 12.83 28.19
C SER A 319 -13.63 13.97 27.75
N PHE A 320 -12.62 13.69 26.92
CA PHE A 320 -11.74 14.71 26.34
C PHE A 320 -12.51 15.84 25.64
N ILE A 321 -13.53 15.51 24.85
CA ILE A 321 -14.35 16.51 24.13
C ILE A 321 -14.96 17.49 25.12
N PHE A 322 -15.52 16.97 26.20
CA PHE A 322 -16.22 17.79 27.20
C PHE A 322 -15.25 18.47 28.16
N ASP A 323 -14.11 17.84 28.45
CA ASP A 323 -13.04 18.47 29.21
C ASP A 323 -12.55 19.74 28.47
N SER A 324 -12.30 19.64 27.16
CA SER A 324 -11.89 20.77 26.32
C SER A 324 -12.94 21.88 26.18
N MET A 325 -14.22 21.57 26.40
CA MET A 325 -15.29 22.58 26.37
C MET A 325 -15.54 23.22 27.73
N VAL A 326 -15.54 22.44 28.81
CA VAL A 326 -16.01 22.87 30.14
C VAL A 326 -14.89 23.52 30.95
N TYR A 327 -13.68 22.97 30.94
CA TYR A 327 -12.59 23.48 31.79
C TYR A 327 -12.07 24.86 31.38
N PRO A 328 -11.94 25.22 30.08
CA PRO A 328 -11.56 26.59 29.71
C PRO A 328 -12.52 27.64 30.26
N ILE A 329 -13.83 27.36 30.25
CA ILE A 329 -14.86 28.25 30.81
C ILE A 329 -14.67 28.41 32.32
N LEU A 330 -14.39 27.32 33.05
CA LEU A 330 -14.08 27.38 34.49
C LEU A 330 -12.83 28.24 34.75
N CYS A 331 -11.75 27.97 34.02
CA CYS A 331 -10.47 28.65 34.19
C CYS A 331 -10.57 30.16 33.88
N GLN A 332 -11.41 30.55 32.91
CA GLN A 332 -11.68 31.95 32.60
C GLN A 332 -12.54 32.64 33.68
N LYS A 333 -13.60 31.98 34.17
CA LYS A 333 -14.53 32.58 35.16
C LYS A 333 -13.98 32.62 36.59
N VAL A 334 -13.06 31.73 36.93
CA VAL A 334 -12.42 31.64 38.24
C VAL A 334 -10.91 31.69 38.03
N PRO A 335 -10.29 32.89 37.97
CA PRO A 335 -8.87 33.03 37.61
C PRO A 335 -7.91 32.40 38.62
N LEU A 336 -8.21 32.48 39.92
CA LEU A 336 -7.41 31.86 40.98
C LEU A 336 -7.64 30.35 41.01
N MET A 337 -6.56 29.57 40.85
CA MET A 337 -6.64 28.10 40.76
C MET A 337 -7.22 27.49 42.04
N THR A 338 -6.79 27.97 43.21
CA THR A 338 -7.20 27.47 44.53
C THR A 338 -8.71 27.60 44.78
N ASP A 339 -9.35 28.59 44.16
CA ASP A 339 -10.77 28.88 44.32
C ASP A 339 -11.65 28.02 43.39
N ARG A 340 -11.04 27.22 42.51
CA ARG A 340 -11.75 26.31 41.60
C ARG A 340 -12.25 25.05 42.29
N LEU A 341 -11.74 24.71 43.48
CA LEU A 341 -12.06 23.46 44.19
C LEU A 341 -13.58 23.24 44.40
N PRO A 342 -14.40 24.20 44.86
CA PRO A 342 -15.84 24.01 45.02
C PRO A 342 -16.56 23.66 43.71
N TYR A 343 -16.04 24.11 42.57
CA TYR A 343 -16.63 23.84 41.25
C TYR A 343 -16.44 22.39 40.79
N TYR A 344 -15.61 21.60 41.47
CA TYR A 344 -15.54 20.14 41.27
C TYR A 344 -16.92 19.48 41.27
N PHE A 345 -17.79 19.89 42.21
CA PHE A 345 -19.15 19.36 42.36
C PHE A 345 -20.12 19.78 41.24
N VAL A 346 -19.68 20.64 40.32
CA VAL A 346 -20.47 21.10 39.17
C VAL A 346 -19.84 20.58 37.88
N THR A 347 -18.54 20.81 37.67
CA THR A 347 -17.87 20.51 36.40
C THR A 347 -17.75 19.02 36.14
N VAL A 348 -17.33 18.22 37.12
CA VAL A 348 -17.18 16.78 36.96
C VAL A 348 -18.53 16.10 36.66
N PRO A 349 -19.63 16.41 37.37
CA PRO A 349 -20.96 15.90 37.00
C PRO A 349 -21.42 16.30 35.59
N ILE A 350 -21.19 17.56 35.15
CA ILE A 350 -21.53 17.99 33.79
C ILE A 350 -20.78 17.18 32.75
N VAL A 351 -19.45 17.09 32.87
CA VAL A 351 -18.60 16.29 31.98
C VAL A 351 -19.06 14.84 31.97
N PHE A 352 -19.39 14.27 33.13
CA PHE A 352 -19.87 12.90 33.25
C PHE A 352 -21.18 12.68 32.48
N VAL A 353 -22.18 13.55 32.66
CA VAL A 353 -23.48 13.43 32.00
C VAL A 353 -23.35 13.57 30.49
N CYS A 354 -22.62 14.59 30.02
CA CYS A 354 -22.39 14.81 28.59
C CYS A 354 -21.63 13.63 27.96
N SER A 355 -20.59 13.13 28.62
CA SER A 355 -19.83 11.95 28.19
C SER A 355 -20.70 10.69 28.16
N ALA A 356 -21.59 10.52 29.13
CA ALA A 356 -22.53 9.40 29.17
C ALA A 356 -23.56 9.46 28.05
N MET A 357 -24.09 10.64 27.73
CA MET A 357 -25.00 10.85 26.60
C MET A 357 -24.32 10.50 25.27
N SER A 358 -23.13 11.03 25.00
CA SER A 358 -22.40 10.71 23.78
C SER A 358 -22.00 9.24 23.70
N SER A 359 -21.60 8.64 24.83
CA SER A 359 -21.33 7.22 24.90
C SER A 359 -22.57 6.37 24.59
N ALA A 360 -23.76 6.81 25.01
CA ALA A 360 -25.02 6.13 24.68
C ALA A 360 -25.32 6.18 23.18
N VAL A 361 -25.07 7.30 22.52
CA VAL A 361 -25.19 7.44 21.05
C VAL A 361 -24.22 6.49 20.35
N LEU A 362 -22.94 6.47 20.73
CA LEU A 362 -21.96 5.53 20.15
C LEU A 362 -22.34 4.07 20.37
N LYS A 363 -22.96 3.76 21.51
CA LYS A 363 -23.44 2.40 21.80
C LYS A 363 -24.55 1.98 20.83
N LEU A 364 -25.46 2.89 20.47
CA LEU A 364 -26.48 2.62 19.45
C LEU A 364 -25.84 2.34 18.09
N LEU A 365 -24.89 3.19 17.66
CA LEU A 365 -24.15 2.99 16.41
C LEU A 365 -23.40 1.65 16.38
N THR A 366 -22.71 1.31 17.48
CA THR A 366 -22.03 0.02 17.65
C THR A 366 -22.98 -1.16 17.42
N ASN A 367 -24.19 -1.11 17.99
CA ASN A 367 -25.18 -2.17 17.82
C ASN A 367 -25.67 -2.29 16.36
N TRP A 368 -25.86 -1.17 15.66
CA TRP A 368 -26.22 -1.15 14.23
C TRP A 368 -25.12 -1.77 13.35
N ILE A 369 -23.85 -1.39 13.57
CA ILE A 369 -22.70 -1.95 12.84
C ILE A 369 -22.64 -3.47 13.01
N ILE A 370 -22.78 -3.96 14.25
CA ILE A 370 -22.76 -5.40 14.54
C ILE A 370 -23.94 -6.12 13.86
N LEU A 371 -25.12 -5.52 13.84
CA LEU A 371 -26.29 -6.09 13.18
C LEU A 371 -26.11 -6.16 11.65
N ALA A 372 -25.58 -5.10 11.04
CA ALA A 372 -25.25 -5.06 9.62
C ALA A 372 -24.19 -6.12 9.26
N TYR A 373 -23.09 -6.20 10.02
CA TYR A 373 -22.05 -7.20 9.84
C TYR A 373 -22.61 -8.63 9.90
N ASN A 374 -23.47 -8.93 10.89
CA ASN A 374 -24.06 -10.27 11.01
C ASN A 374 -24.97 -10.61 9.82
N LYS A 375 -25.81 -9.66 9.36
CA LYS A 375 -26.63 -9.85 8.16
C LYS A 375 -25.79 -10.07 6.90
N ILE A 376 -24.75 -9.27 6.71
CA ILE A 376 -23.82 -9.42 5.57
C ILE A 376 -23.09 -10.77 5.65
N SER A 377 -22.63 -11.16 6.85
CA SER A 377 -21.95 -12.44 7.04
C SER A 377 -22.86 -13.63 6.75
N GLU A 378 -24.12 -13.57 7.19
CA GLU A 378 -25.13 -14.60 6.88
C GLU A 378 -25.39 -14.65 5.37
N PHE A 379 -25.64 -13.51 4.73
CA PHE A 379 -25.81 -13.42 3.28
C PHE A 379 -24.60 -13.98 2.51
N VAL A 380 -23.37 -13.62 2.88
CA VAL A 380 -22.14 -14.12 2.25
C VAL A 380 -22.01 -15.63 2.42
N LYS A 381 -22.34 -16.17 3.60
CA LYS A 381 -22.35 -17.64 3.83
C LYS A 381 -23.38 -18.33 2.95
N GLU A 382 -24.60 -17.81 2.87
CA GLU A 382 -25.66 -18.34 2.01
C GLU A 382 -25.24 -18.34 0.53
N GLN A 383 -24.62 -17.26 0.06
CA GLN A 383 -24.13 -17.19 -1.31
C GLN A 383 -22.92 -18.10 -1.56
N ARG A 384 -22.02 -18.30 -0.59
CA ARG A 384 -20.89 -19.25 -0.70
C ARG A 384 -21.33 -20.71 -0.79
N LEU A 385 -22.53 -21.05 -0.33
CA LEU A 385 -23.10 -22.39 -0.46
C LEU A 385 -23.63 -22.69 -1.88
N LYS A 386 -23.78 -21.67 -2.75
CA LYS A 386 -24.17 -21.88 -4.16
C LYS A 386 -23.02 -22.47 -4.97
N LYS A 387 -23.33 -23.41 -5.89
CA LYS A 387 -22.40 -24.27 -6.64
C LYS A 387 -21.42 -23.60 -7.61
N ASP A 388 -21.45 -22.27 -7.76
CA ASP A 388 -20.55 -21.60 -8.70
C ASP A 388 -19.13 -21.50 -8.13
N LYS A 389 -18.23 -22.32 -8.69
CA LYS A 389 -16.87 -22.56 -8.21
C LYS A 389 -15.99 -21.29 -8.20
N TYR A 390 -16.26 -20.31 -9.07
CA TYR A 390 -15.42 -19.12 -9.22
C TYR A 390 -16.12 -17.79 -8.91
N LYS A 391 -17.43 -17.78 -8.66
CA LYS A 391 -18.24 -16.55 -8.47
C LYS A 391 -17.58 -15.46 -7.63
N TRP A 392 -17.05 -15.81 -6.45
CA TRP A 392 -16.45 -14.83 -5.55
C TRP A 392 -15.08 -14.33 -6.03
N GLN A 393 -14.31 -15.19 -6.68
CA GLN A 393 -13.04 -14.82 -7.28
C GLN A 393 -13.27 -13.89 -8.49
N ASP A 394 -14.25 -14.21 -9.33
CA ASP A 394 -14.63 -13.40 -10.49
C ASP A 394 -15.20 -12.04 -10.05
N CYS A 395 -16.07 -12.03 -9.03
CA CYS A 395 -16.58 -10.79 -8.46
C CYS A 395 -15.45 -9.91 -7.89
N LEU A 396 -14.49 -10.51 -7.17
CA LEU A 396 -13.35 -9.77 -6.64
C LEU A 396 -12.48 -9.19 -7.76
N PHE A 397 -12.20 -9.99 -8.80
CA PHE A 397 -11.46 -9.53 -9.97
C PHE A 397 -12.17 -8.38 -10.68
N ILE A 398 -13.48 -8.50 -10.94
CA ILE A 398 -14.27 -7.45 -11.60
C ILE A 398 -14.24 -6.16 -10.79
N VAL A 399 -14.47 -6.23 -9.47
CA VAL A 399 -14.47 -5.03 -8.61
C VAL A 399 -13.10 -4.35 -8.61
N LEU A 400 -12.02 -5.13 -8.47
CA LEU A 400 -10.66 -4.57 -8.45
C LEU A 400 -10.24 -4.02 -9.82
N LEU A 401 -10.57 -4.72 -10.91
CA LEU A 401 -10.26 -4.26 -12.27
C LEU A 401 -11.06 -2.99 -12.61
N LEU A 402 -12.36 -2.93 -12.31
CA LEU A 402 -13.17 -1.72 -12.52
C LEU A 402 -12.64 -0.54 -11.70
N GLY A 403 -12.28 -0.78 -10.43
CA GLY A 403 -11.62 0.24 -9.61
C GLY A 403 -10.30 0.72 -10.24
N GLY A 404 -9.50 -0.21 -10.76
CA GLY A 404 -8.27 0.09 -11.50
C GLY A 404 -8.51 0.89 -12.78
N ILE A 405 -9.52 0.54 -13.58
CA ILE A 405 -9.87 1.25 -14.82
C ILE A 405 -10.31 2.68 -14.52
N LEU A 406 -11.21 2.87 -13.55
CA LEU A 406 -11.66 4.19 -13.13
C LEU A 406 -10.48 5.04 -12.64
N PHE A 407 -9.58 4.43 -11.84
CA PHE A 407 -8.35 5.08 -11.39
C PHE A 407 -7.40 5.43 -12.56
N ALA A 408 -7.29 4.57 -13.58
CA ALA A 408 -6.47 4.82 -14.76
C ALA A 408 -7.05 5.94 -15.63
N PHE A 409 -8.35 5.93 -15.92
CA PHE A 409 -9.01 6.98 -16.69
C PHE A 409 -8.93 8.35 -16.01
N TRP A 410 -9.03 8.40 -14.68
CA TRP A 410 -8.73 9.62 -13.94
C TRP A 410 -7.28 10.08 -14.19
N LYS A 411 -6.32 9.18 -14.05
CA LYS A 411 -4.89 9.50 -14.21
C LYS A 411 -4.51 9.93 -15.63
N CYS A 412 -5.16 9.38 -16.68
CA CYS A 412 -4.90 9.72 -18.09
C CYS A 412 -4.96 11.22 -18.41
N LYS A 413 -5.67 12.01 -17.60
CA LYS A 413 -5.79 13.45 -17.80
C LYS A 413 -4.58 14.25 -17.32
N TYR A 414 -3.64 13.65 -16.59
CA TYR A 414 -2.57 14.38 -15.89
C TYR A 414 -1.18 14.06 -16.42
N GLY A 415 -0.43 15.14 -16.68
CA GLY A 415 0.94 15.18 -17.16
C GLY A 415 1.00 15.26 -18.68
N PHE A 416 1.67 16.27 -19.21
CA PHE A 416 1.97 16.43 -20.63
C PHE A 416 3.28 15.68 -20.90
N GLY A 417 3.16 14.39 -21.25
CA GLY A 417 4.23 13.37 -21.29
C GLY A 417 5.35 13.59 -22.32
N GLY A 418 5.61 14.86 -22.64
CA GLY A 418 6.69 15.33 -23.49
C GLY A 418 6.57 14.83 -24.92
N SER A 419 7.74 14.71 -25.53
CA SER A 419 7.90 14.29 -26.93
C SER A 419 7.75 12.80 -27.14
N ASP A 420 7.96 11.97 -26.13
CA ASP A 420 7.92 10.51 -26.30
C ASP A 420 6.50 10.02 -26.59
N GLU A 421 5.51 10.54 -25.88
CA GLU A 421 4.14 10.07 -26.02
C GLU A 421 3.53 10.40 -27.37
N ALA A 422 3.77 11.61 -27.87
CA ALA A 422 3.29 12.03 -29.18
C ALA A 422 4.04 11.33 -30.31
N PHE A 423 5.34 11.03 -30.13
CA PHE A 423 6.15 10.34 -31.12
C PHE A 423 5.59 8.97 -31.53
N TYR A 424 5.01 8.23 -30.59
CA TYR A 424 4.39 6.93 -30.92
C TYR A 424 3.20 7.05 -31.88
N LEU A 425 2.58 8.23 -31.96
CA LEU A 425 1.46 8.52 -32.85
C LEU A 425 1.93 9.14 -34.18
N THR A 426 3.11 9.77 -34.23
CA THR A 426 3.62 10.35 -35.48
C THR A 426 4.02 9.29 -36.51
N ILE A 427 4.52 8.13 -36.07
CA ILE A 427 4.87 7.02 -36.98
C ILE A 427 3.63 6.46 -37.70
N PRO A 428 2.54 6.04 -37.02
CA PRO A 428 1.33 5.65 -37.73
C PRO A 428 0.72 6.80 -38.55
N HIS A 429 0.80 8.06 -38.08
CA HIS A 429 0.32 9.24 -38.82
C HIS A 429 1.06 9.44 -40.15
N ARG A 430 2.39 9.37 -40.18
CA ARG A 430 3.13 9.48 -41.45
C ARG A 430 2.84 8.31 -42.40
N LEU A 431 2.68 7.10 -41.85
CA LEU A 431 2.35 5.91 -42.64
C LEU A 431 0.98 6.01 -43.32
N ILE A 432 -0.02 6.67 -42.72
CA ILE A 432 -1.31 6.89 -43.40
C ILE A 432 -1.23 7.99 -44.48
N HIS A 433 -0.27 8.92 -44.37
CA HIS A 433 -0.08 10.04 -45.30
C HIS A 433 0.83 9.74 -46.50
N GLY A 434 1.44 8.56 -46.57
CA GLY A 434 2.18 8.13 -47.77
C GLY A 434 3.49 7.45 -47.46
N ASP A 435 4.19 7.88 -46.41
CA ASP A 435 5.52 7.39 -46.03
C ASP A 435 5.57 5.85 -45.90
N ALA A 436 6.73 5.30 -46.23
CA ALA A 436 7.04 3.88 -46.16
C ALA A 436 8.06 3.57 -45.06
N LEU A 437 7.90 2.37 -44.46
CA LEU A 437 8.86 1.83 -43.50
C LEU A 437 10.18 1.50 -44.20
N PHE A 438 11.28 1.68 -43.47
CA PHE A 438 12.67 1.49 -43.90
C PHE A 438 13.20 2.43 -44.99
N THR A 439 12.35 3.23 -45.64
CA THR A 439 12.76 4.24 -46.63
C THR A 439 12.62 5.64 -46.09
N ASP A 440 11.41 6.03 -45.66
CA ASP A 440 11.11 7.41 -45.25
C ASP A 440 11.25 7.61 -43.75
N GLU A 441 10.91 6.58 -42.96
CA GLU A 441 11.11 6.55 -41.51
C GLU A 441 12.44 5.87 -41.17
N TRP A 442 13.38 6.62 -40.61
CA TRP A 442 14.71 6.16 -40.26
C TRP A 442 14.91 5.84 -38.77
N HIS A 443 13.90 6.04 -37.94
CA HIS A 443 13.95 5.66 -36.52
C HIS A 443 13.79 4.14 -36.33
N LEU A 444 14.57 3.54 -35.43
CA LEU A 444 14.61 2.08 -35.25
C LEU A 444 13.36 1.49 -34.58
N SER A 445 12.55 2.29 -33.89
CA SER A 445 11.30 1.85 -33.23
C SER A 445 10.09 1.72 -34.17
N GLN A 446 10.26 2.04 -35.47
CA GLN A 446 9.19 2.20 -36.46
C GLN A 446 8.26 0.99 -36.65
N LEU A 447 8.74 -0.24 -36.42
CA LEU A 447 7.97 -1.45 -36.69
C LEU A 447 6.72 -1.56 -35.80
N SER A 448 6.82 -1.05 -34.57
CA SER A 448 5.69 -1.00 -33.63
C SER A 448 4.59 -0.03 -34.09
N GLY A 449 4.93 0.99 -34.89
CA GLY A 449 4.00 1.95 -35.45
C GLY A 449 2.94 1.31 -36.34
N LEU A 450 3.27 0.21 -37.05
CA LEU A 450 2.30 -0.53 -37.86
C LEU A 450 1.10 -1.02 -37.03
N LEU A 451 1.33 -1.40 -35.78
CA LEU A 451 0.26 -1.87 -34.89
C LEU A 451 -0.71 -0.75 -34.47
N LEU A 452 -0.26 0.50 -34.57
CA LEU A 452 -1.02 1.70 -34.21
C LEU A 452 -1.70 2.37 -35.41
N VAL A 453 -1.35 1.99 -36.64
CA VAL A 453 -1.97 2.52 -37.87
C VAL A 453 -3.49 2.43 -37.83
N PRO A 454 -4.13 1.30 -37.45
CA PRO A 454 -5.59 1.24 -37.38
C PRO A 454 -6.20 2.23 -36.39
N PHE A 455 -5.54 2.51 -35.27
CA PHE A 455 -6.03 3.46 -34.28
C PHE A 455 -6.01 4.90 -34.83
N VAL A 456 -4.86 5.34 -35.34
CA VAL A 456 -4.70 6.71 -35.85
C VAL A 456 -5.60 6.94 -37.08
N TRP A 457 -5.64 5.96 -38.00
CA TRP A 457 -6.52 6.02 -39.17
C TRP A 457 -8.01 6.15 -38.79
N ILE A 458 -8.51 5.33 -37.86
CA ILE A 458 -9.90 5.44 -37.38
C ILE A 458 -10.15 6.78 -36.72
N TYR A 459 -9.22 7.25 -35.89
CA TYR A 459 -9.37 8.51 -35.16
C TYR A 459 -9.50 9.69 -36.12
N GLU A 460 -8.58 9.83 -37.07
CA GLU A 460 -8.62 10.92 -38.05
C GLU A 460 -9.79 10.81 -39.01
N THR A 461 -10.19 9.59 -39.40
CA THR A 461 -11.35 9.39 -40.28
C THR A 461 -12.65 9.86 -39.58
N ILE A 462 -12.79 9.60 -38.28
CA ILE A 462 -14.00 9.96 -37.52
C ILE A 462 -14.00 11.44 -37.13
N THR A 463 -12.89 11.95 -36.62
CA THR A 463 -12.81 13.31 -36.08
C THR A 463 -12.45 14.36 -37.13
N GLN A 464 -11.93 13.93 -38.28
CA GLN A 464 -11.36 14.78 -39.34
C GLN A 464 -10.23 15.69 -38.84
N SER A 465 -9.66 15.41 -37.66
CA SER A 465 -8.68 16.23 -36.94
C SER A 465 -7.73 15.34 -36.14
N THR A 466 -6.61 15.89 -35.68
CA THR A 466 -5.70 15.28 -34.70
C THR A 466 -5.93 15.84 -33.29
N GLU A 467 -6.88 16.74 -33.12
CA GLU A 467 -7.17 17.44 -31.87
C GLU A 467 -7.57 16.49 -30.73
N GLY A 468 -6.77 16.45 -29.65
CA GLY A 468 -6.99 15.56 -28.51
C GLY A 468 -6.60 14.09 -28.74
N ILE A 469 -5.92 13.77 -29.85
CA ILE A 469 -5.52 12.40 -30.19
C ILE A 469 -4.66 11.74 -29.11
N ILE A 470 -3.81 12.50 -28.42
CA ILE A 470 -2.93 11.98 -27.35
C ILE A 470 -3.77 11.42 -26.20
N LEU A 471 -4.77 12.18 -25.75
CA LEU A 471 -5.65 11.74 -24.65
C LEU A 471 -6.52 10.54 -25.08
N ALA A 472 -6.98 10.52 -26.33
CA ALA A 472 -7.71 9.38 -26.89
C ALA A 472 -6.84 8.11 -26.95
N ALA A 473 -5.56 8.24 -27.32
CA ALA A 473 -4.60 7.14 -27.30
C ALA A 473 -4.40 6.60 -25.87
N ARG A 474 -4.36 7.48 -24.86
CA ARG A 474 -4.28 7.07 -23.45
C ARG A 474 -5.47 6.24 -23.00
N PHE A 475 -6.68 6.66 -23.34
CA PHE A 475 -7.88 5.87 -23.02
C PHE A 475 -7.88 4.52 -23.74
N THR A 476 -7.42 4.50 -25.00
CA THR A 476 -7.31 3.27 -25.79
C THR A 476 -6.29 2.30 -25.17
N TYR A 477 -5.14 2.80 -24.70
CA TYR A 477 -4.18 2.01 -23.93
C TYR A 477 -4.82 1.35 -22.71
N VAL A 478 -5.56 2.12 -21.89
CA VAL A 478 -6.20 1.57 -20.68
C VAL A 478 -7.20 0.46 -21.02
N VAL A 479 -8.01 0.65 -22.08
CA VAL A 479 -8.96 -0.37 -22.53
C VAL A 479 -8.22 -1.62 -23.05
N PHE A 480 -7.20 -1.43 -23.88
CA PHE A 480 -6.38 -2.52 -24.40
C PHE A 480 -5.72 -3.31 -23.26
N HIS A 481 -5.03 -2.64 -22.35
CA HIS A 481 -4.36 -3.24 -21.20
C HIS A 481 -5.34 -3.97 -20.26
N ALA A 482 -6.57 -3.45 -20.11
CA ALA A 482 -7.64 -4.14 -19.37
C ALA A 482 -8.08 -5.44 -20.06
N ILE A 483 -8.24 -5.44 -21.39
CA ILE A 483 -8.56 -6.65 -22.16
C ILE A 483 -7.45 -7.70 -21.98
N ILE A 484 -6.19 -7.28 -22.05
CA ILE A 484 -5.02 -8.14 -21.79
C ILE A 484 -5.10 -8.77 -20.40
N SER A 485 -5.36 -7.96 -19.36
CA SER A 485 -5.53 -8.45 -17.99
C SER A 485 -6.71 -9.43 -17.82
N ILE A 486 -7.83 -9.18 -18.50
CA ILE A 486 -8.99 -10.09 -18.54
C ILE A 486 -8.60 -11.42 -19.16
N VAL A 487 -7.90 -11.41 -20.30
CA VAL A 487 -7.41 -12.64 -20.95
C VAL A 487 -6.52 -13.39 -19.97
N ILE A 488 -5.50 -12.75 -19.38
CA ILE A 488 -4.60 -13.36 -18.39
C ILE A 488 -5.40 -13.99 -17.23
N TYR A 489 -6.36 -13.25 -16.65
CA TYR A 489 -7.18 -13.74 -15.54
C TYR A 489 -7.98 -14.99 -15.93
N THR A 490 -8.62 -14.99 -17.10
CA THR A 490 -9.40 -16.15 -17.55
C THR A 490 -8.54 -17.41 -17.72
N ARG A 491 -7.26 -17.26 -18.06
CA ARG A 491 -6.27 -18.35 -18.14
C ARG A 491 -5.82 -18.82 -16.76
N PHE A 492 -5.66 -17.90 -15.82
CA PHE A 492 -5.10 -18.17 -14.49
C PHE A 492 -6.12 -18.47 -13.41
N ARG A 493 -7.41 -18.19 -13.61
CA ARG A 493 -8.46 -18.34 -12.59
C ARG A 493 -8.50 -19.70 -11.88
N LYS A 494 -8.02 -20.76 -12.55
CA LYS A 494 -7.92 -22.12 -12.00
C LYS A 494 -6.91 -22.26 -10.84
N PHE A 495 -6.00 -21.31 -10.67
CA PHE A 495 -4.97 -21.30 -9.62
C PHE A 495 -5.40 -20.57 -8.34
N GLY A 496 -6.69 -20.19 -8.22
CA GLY A 496 -7.27 -19.61 -7.02
C GLY A 496 -7.07 -18.10 -6.90
N TYR A 497 -7.34 -17.53 -5.72
CA TYR A 497 -7.39 -16.08 -5.50
C TYR A 497 -6.10 -15.31 -5.85
N ILE A 498 -4.92 -15.95 -5.81
CA ILE A 498 -3.66 -15.30 -6.20
C ILE A 498 -3.66 -14.90 -7.69
N SER A 499 -4.41 -15.61 -8.53
CA SER A 499 -4.59 -15.23 -9.94
C SER A 499 -5.27 -13.86 -10.10
N VAL A 500 -6.15 -13.46 -9.17
CA VAL A 500 -6.78 -12.13 -9.18
C VAL A 500 -5.70 -11.06 -9.01
N PHE A 501 -4.85 -11.22 -8.00
CA PHE A 501 -3.78 -10.27 -7.72
C PHE A 501 -2.74 -10.26 -8.84
N ALA A 502 -2.38 -11.42 -9.41
CA ALA A 502 -1.47 -11.48 -10.56
C ALA A 502 -1.98 -10.61 -11.73
N SER A 503 -3.27 -10.74 -12.08
CA SER A 503 -3.86 -10.00 -13.21
C SER A 503 -4.11 -8.53 -12.90
N VAL A 504 -4.61 -8.21 -11.71
CA VAL A 504 -4.89 -6.80 -11.32
C VAL A 504 -3.59 -6.03 -11.14
N LEU A 505 -2.57 -6.60 -10.49
CA LEU A 505 -1.28 -5.92 -10.30
C LEU A 505 -0.48 -5.80 -11.59
N PHE A 506 -0.72 -6.69 -12.56
CA PHE A 506 -0.23 -6.49 -13.92
C PHE A 506 -0.92 -5.29 -14.57
N PHE A 507 -2.25 -5.18 -14.47
CA PHE A 507 -3.01 -4.04 -15.02
C PHE A 507 -2.66 -2.68 -14.38
N ILE A 508 -2.44 -2.66 -13.07
CA ILE A 508 -2.08 -1.42 -12.37
C ILE A 508 -0.67 -0.95 -12.76
N TYR A 509 0.22 -1.86 -13.13
CA TYR A 509 1.54 -1.51 -13.59
C TYR A 509 1.51 -0.94 -15.01
N THR A 510 2.08 0.25 -15.18
CA THR A 510 2.25 0.88 -16.49
C THR A 510 3.75 1.12 -16.70
N PRO A 511 4.36 0.54 -17.75
CA PRO A 511 5.75 0.83 -18.13
C PRO A 511 6.05 2.33 -18.15
N TYR A 512 7.07 2.75 -17.40
CA TYR A 512 7.47 4.16 -17.23
C TYR A 512 6.37 5.09 -16.70
N ASN A 513 5.23 4.53 -16.30
CA ASN A 513 3.98 5.25 -16.08
C ASN A 513 3.51 6.10 -17.29
N ILE A 514 3.95 5.73 -18.50
CA ILE A 514 3.47 6.30 -19.76
C ILE A 514 2.22 5.51 -20.15
N MET A 515 1.05 6.09 -19.98
CA MET A 515 -0.21 5.43 -20.29
C MET A 515 -0.52 5.48 -21.79
N ALA A 516 0.43 5.09 -22.64
CA ALA A 516 0.30 5.08 -24.08
C ALA A 516 0.63 3.69 -24.63
N MET A 517 0.03 3.37 -25.79
CA MET A 517 0.43 2.19 -26.54
C MET A 517 1.74 2.51 -27.26
N ASN A 518 2.84 1.93 -26.78
CA ASN A 518 4.16 2.06 -27.36
C ASN A 518 4.84 0.69 -27.41
N TYR A 519 6.04 0.61 -28.00
CA TYR A 519 6.74 -0.66 -28.14
C TYR A 519 7.03 -1.33 -26.78
N ASP A 520 7.25 -0.55 -25.72
CA ASP A 520 7.48 -1.07 -24.37
C ASP A 520 6.23 -1.73 -23.78
N SER A 521 5.12 -1.00 -23.75
CA SER A 521 3.85 -1.42 -23.15
C SER A 521 3.17 -2.53 -23.96
N MET A 522 3.11 -2.37 -25.29
CA MET A 522 2.59 -3.40 -26.18
C MET A 522 3.45 -4.66 -26.14
N GLY A 523 4.78 -4.54 -26.14
CA GLY A 523 5.68 -5.68 -26.10
C GLY A 523 5.50 -6.52 -24.83
N VAL A 524 5.37 -5.87 -23.66
CA VAL A 524 5.08 -6.55 -22.38
C VAL A 524 3.71 -7.25 -22.43
N ASP A 525 2.68 -6.57 -22.92
CA ASP A 525 1.32 -7.10 -23.01
C ASP A 525 1.22 -8.33 -23.93
N PHE A 526 1.81 -8.23 -25.11
CA PHE A 526 1.81 -9.31 -26.08
C PHE A 526 2.61 -10.53 -25.60
N ILE A 527 3.77 -10.34 -24.98
CA ILE A 527 4.53 -11.44 -24.34
C ILE A 527 3.72 -12.09 -23.22
N ALA A 528 3.08 -11.28 -22.37
CA ALA A 528 2.27 -11.78 -21.27
C ALA A 528 1.10 -12.64 -21.78
N VAL A 529 0.38 -12.21 -22.82
CA VAL A 529 -0.71 -12.99 -23.43
C VAL A 529 -0.19 -14.25 -24.11
N THR A 530 0.86 -14.15 -24.92
CA THR A 530 1.48 -15.30 -25.58
C THR A 530 1.81 -16.39 -24.55
N GLY A 531 2.54 -16.03 -23.49
CA GLY A 531 2.95 -16.97 -22.46
C GLY A 531 1.79 -17.49 -21.61
N ALA A 532 0.83 -16.63 -21.25
CA ALA A 532 -0.34 -17.03 -20.47
C ALA A 532 -1.25 -18.00 -21.25
N ILE A 533 -1.47 -17.80 -22.55
CA ILE A 533 -2.26 -18.71 -23.38
C ILE A 533 -1.49 -20.01 -23.57
N MET A 534 -0.26 -19.97 -24.08
CA MET A 534 0.57 -21.15 -24.35
C MET A 534 0.76 -22.02 -23.10
N GLY A 535 1.10 -21.40 -21.97
CA GLY A 535 1.34 -22.12 -20.72
C GLY A 535 0.10 -22.76 -20.08
N THR A 536 -1.12 -22.44 -20.54
CA THR A 536 -2.37 -22.92 -19.92
C THR A 536 -3.33 -23.61 -20.87
N THR A 537 -3.06 -23.62 -22.17
CA THR A 537 -3.99 -24.09 -23.19
C THR A 537 -4.06 -25.60 -23.27
N ASN A 538 -5.18 -26.07 -23.83
CA ASN A 538 -5.27 -27.44 -24.31
C ASN A 538 -4.73 -27.45 -25.74
N TYR A 539 -3.58 -28.08 -25.94
CA TYR A 539 -2.88 -28.17 -27.23
C TYR A 539 -3.68 -28.86 -28.36
N LYS A 540 -4.83 -29.47 -28.04
CA LYS A 540 -5.77 -29.95 -29.07
C LYS A 540 -6.52 -28.81 -29.78
N LYS A 541 -6.68 -27.64 -29.14
CA LYS A 541 -7.41 -26.50 -29.71
C LYS A 541 -6.45 -25.65 -30.55
N LYS A 542 -6.80 -25.45 -31.82
CA LYS A 542 -5.97 -24.71 -32.80
C LYS A 542 -5.97 -23.20 -32.55
N LEU A 543 -7.15 -22.61 -32.33
CA LEU A 543 -7.32 -21.16 -32.25
C LEU A 543 -6.43 -20.47 -31.17
N PRO A 544 -6.31 -20.98 -29.93
CA PRO A 544 -5.41 -20.38 -28.93
C PRO A 544 -3.93 -20.41 -29.33
N LEU A 545 -3.50 -21.42 -30.09
CA LEU A 545 -2.12 -21.51 -30.58
C LEU A 545 -1.85 -20.46 -31.64
N ILE A 546 -2.79 -20.30 -32.58
CA ILE A 546 -2.73 -19.28 -33.64
C ILE A 546 -2.72 -17.89 -33.01
N ILE A 547 -3.61 -17.60 -32.06
CA ILE A 547 -3.62 -16.32 -31.34
C ILE A 547 -2.28 -16.08 -30.64
N SER A 548 -1.70 -17.09 -29.99
CA SER A 548 -0.40 -16.95 -29.31
C SER A 548 0.74 -16.64 -30.29
N GLY A 549 0.72 -17.23 -31.48
CA GLY A 549 1.68 -16.91 -32.54
C GLY A 549 1.52 -15.50 -33.07
N LEU A 550 0.28 -15.05 -33.26
CA LEU A 550 -0.04 -13.70 -33.70
C LEU A 550 0.43 -12.65 -32.67
N THR A 551 0.11 -12.85 -31.38
CA THR A 551 0.57 -11.94 -30.33
C THR A 551 2.09 -11.99 -30.17
N PHE A 552 2.72 -13.15 -30.33
CA PHE A 552 4.19 -13.22 -30.33
C PHE A 552 4.80 -12.43 -31.48
N ALA A 553 4.28 -12.54 -32.70
CA ALA A 553 4.76 -11.73 -33.83
C ALA A 553 4.56 -10.22 -33.55
N ALA A 554 3.46 -9.83 -32.92
CA ALA A 554 3.24 -8.43 -32.52
C ALA A 554 4.29 -7.95 -31.50
N SER A 555 4.70 -8.81 -30.55
CA SER A 555 5.82 -8.49 -29.65
C SER A 555 7.18 -8.43 -30.36
N VAL A 556 7.38 -9.17 -31.46
CA VAL A 556 8.60 -9.06 -32.29
C VAL A 556 8.63 -7.73 -33.04
N LEU A 557 7.48 -7.22 -33.51
CA LEU A 557 7.41 -5.87 -34.07
C LEU A 557 7.72 -4.78 -33.03
N CYS A 558 7.46 -5.05 -31.74
CA CYS A 558 7.86 -4.16 -30.65
C CYS A 558 9.37 -4.29 -30.29
N CYS A 559 9.93 -5.50 -30.40
CA CYS A 559 11.32 -5.79 -30.08
C CYS A 559 11.90 -6.82 -31.07
N PRO A 560 12.55 -6.38 -32.17
CA PRO A 560 12.98 -7.28 -33.25
C PRO A 560 13.92 -8.41 -32.80
N TYR A 561 14.77 -8.14 -31.80
CA TYR A 561 15.70 -9.12 -31.23
C TYR A 561 14.99 -10.35 -30.64
N LEU A 562 13.71 -10.22 -30.29
CA LEU A 562 12.90 -11.32 -29.76
C LEU A 562 12.67 -12.45 -30.77
N MET A 563 12.95 -12.23 -32.06
CA MET A 563 12.98 -13.30 -33.07
C MET A 563 13.85 -14.49 -32.65
N ILE A 564 14.90 -14.26 -31.84
CA ILE A 564 15.74 -15.34 -31.29
C ILE A 564 14.92 -16.34 -30.47
N ALA A 565 13.86 -15.90 -29.76
CA ALA A 565 13.01 -16.78 -28.97
C ALA A 565 12.21 -17.74 -29.86
N TYR A 566 11.82 -17.32 -31.07
CA TYR A 566 11.19 -18.21 -32.06
C TYR A 566 12.14 -19.29 -32.54
N VAL A 567 13.39 -18.92 -32.85
CA VAL A 567 14.45 -19.87 -33.24
C VAL A 567 14.74 -20.85 -32.12
N LEU A 568 14.87 -20.37 -30.87
CA LEU A 568 15.04 -21.24 -29.70
C LEU A 568 13.84 -22.17 -29.49
N TYR A 569 12.62 -21.70 -29.75
CA TYR A 569 11.43 -22.55 -29.69
C TYR A 569 11.46 -23.65 -30.76
N ALA A 570 11.86 -23.33 -31.99
CA ALA A 570 12.05 -24.31 -33.06
C ALA A 570 13.11 -25.36 -32.71
N ILE A 571 14.25 -24.94 -32.15
CA ILE A 571 15.29 -25.85 -31.65
C ILE A 571 14.73 -26.78 -30.56
N CYS A 572 13.95 -26.24 -29.62
CA CYS A 572 13.31 -27.02 -28.57
C CYS A 572 12.32 -28.06 -29.14
N VAL A 573 11.62 -27.73 -30.23
CA VAL A 573 10.73 -28.65 -30.96
C VAL A 573 11.52 -29.76 -31.64
N LEU A 574 12.67 -29.46 -32.27
CA LEU A 574 13.56 -30.48 -32.83
C LEU A 574 14.06 -31.43 -31.74
N VAL A 575 14.50 -30.90 -30.61
CA VAL A 575 14.92 -31.71 -29.45
C VAL A 575 13.75 -32.55 -28.93
N HIS A 576 12.53 -32.01 -28.84
CA HIS A 576 11.33 -32.75 -28.44
C HIS A 576 11.12 -34.00 -29.33
N ILE A 577 11.23 -33.86 -30.65
CA ILE A 577 11.06 -34.97 -31.60
C ILE A 577 12.05 -36.11 -31.30
N ILE A 578 13.31 -35.77 -31.00
CA ILE A 578 14.38 -36.74 -30.71
C ILE A 578 14.12 -37.46 -29.38
N ILE A 579 13.72 -36.74 -28.34
CA ILE A 579 13.63 -37.30 -26.98
C ILE A 579 12.25 -37.91 -26.63
N LYS A 580 11.20 -37.67 -27.43
CA LYS A 580 9.82 -38.09 -27.11
C LYS A 580 9.70 -39.59 -26.82
N LYS A 581 10.50 -40.43 -27.50
CA LYS A 581 10.49 -41.90 -27.39
C LYS A 581 11.33 -42.49 -26.24
N ARG A 582 12.19 -41.69 -25.57
CA ARG A 582 13.04 -42.17 -24.45
C ARG A 582 12.29 -42.08 -23.14
N ASP A 583 12.62 -42.83 -22.09
CA ASP A 583 12.01 -42.64 -20.76
C ASP A 583 12.73 -41.53 -19.95
N SER A 584 12.02 -40.46 -19.60
CA SER A 584 12.57 -39.25 -18.94
C SER A 584 11.46 -38.26 -18.57
N LYS A 585 11.63 -37.49 -17.47
CA LYS A 585 10.65 -36.50 -16.96
C LYS A 585 10.91 -35.06 -17.42
N PHE A 586 11.71 -34.87 -18.46
CA PHE A 586 12.16 -33.57 -18.95
C PHE A 586 11.04 -32.70 -19.52
N ILE A 587 11.12 -31.37 -19.33
CA ILE A 587 10.09 -30.40 -19.76
C ILE A 587 9.85 -30.40 -21.27
N LEU A 588 10.91 -30.61 -22.06
CA LEU A 588 10.82 -30.66 -23.51
C LEU A 588 10.03 -31.86 -24.04
N LYS A 589 9.46 -32.73 -23.19
CA LYS A 589 8.47 -33.74 -23.61
C LYS A 589 7.02 -33.24 -23.61
N SER A 590 6.75 -32.06 -23.05
CA SER A 590 5.40 -31.48 -23.08
C SER A 590 4.92 -31.29 -24.52
N GLU A 591 3.61 -31.42 -24.74
CA GLU A 591 2.96 -31.13 -26.03
C GLU A 591 3.11 -29.65 -26.44
N LEU A 592 3.56 -28.77 -25.54
CA LEU A 592 4.03 -27.43 -25.84
C LEU A 592 5.07 -27.41 -26.96
N PHE A 593 5.98 -28.39 -26.99
CA PHE A 593 7.08 -28.48 -27.97
C PHE A 593 6.79 -29.47 -29.10
N SER A 594 5.53 -29.90 -29.27
CA SER A 594 5.19 -30.77 -30.39
C SER A 594 5.22 -29.99 -31.70
N LEU A 595 5.57 -30.67 -32.80
CA LEU A 595 5.58 -30.08 -34.13
C LEU A 595 4.21 -29.49 -34.50
N LYS A 596 3.12 -30.16 -34.10
CA LYS A 596 1.76 -29.65 -34.34
C LYS A 596 1.52 -28.31 -33.64
N THR A 597 1.93 -28.18 -32.38
CA THR A 597 1.79 -26.92 -31.64
C THR A 597 2.58 -25.81 -32.30
N PHE A 598 3.83 -26.12 -32.68
CA PHE A 598 4.70 -25.20 -33.41
C PHE A 598 4.08 -24.73 -34.73
N LEU A 599 3.55 -25.63 -35.56
CA LEU A 599 2.94 -25.26 -36.85
C LEU A 599 1.74 -24.30 -36.70
N PHE A 600 0.84 -24.51 -35.74
CA PHE A 600 -0.28 -23.59 -35.51
C PHE A 600 0.16 -22.26 -34.90
N PHE A 601 1.19 -22.28 -34.06
CA PHE A 601 1.83 -21.06 -33.55
C PHE A 601 2.47 -20.28 -34.72
N THR A 602 3.27 -20.94 -35.54
CA THR A 602 3.89 -20.37 -36.74
C THR A 602 2.85 -19.83 -37.72
N LEU A 603 1.72 -20.50 -37.91
CA LEU A 603 0.62 -20.00 -38.74
C LEU A 603 0.11 -18.64 -38.22
N GLY A 604 -0.06 -18.50 -36.90
CA GLY A 604 -0.42 -17.22 -36.29
C GLY A 604 0.62 -16.12 -36.51
N ALA A 605 1.89 -16.45 -36.31
CA ALA A 605 2.99 -15.51 -36.55
C ALA A 605 3.10 -15.10 -38.02
N ALA A 606 2.90 -16.06 -38.94
CA ALA A 606 2.94 -15.86 -40.38
C ALA A 606 1.83 -14.93 -40.88
N ILE A 607 0.65 -14.93 -40.27
CA ILE A 607 -0.44 -13.99 -40.63
C ILE A 607 0.03 -12.55 -40.45
N LEU A 608 0.58 -12.21 -39.29
CA LEU A 608 1.03 -10.83 -39.03
C LEU A 608 2.30 -10.49 -39.82
N ALA A 609 3.21 -11.45 -40.00
CA ALA A 609 4.38 -11.27 -40.85
C ALA A 609 3.99 -10.99 -42.32
N LEU A 610 2.97 -11.68 -42.84
CA LEU A 610 2.46 -11.44 -44.19
C LEU A 610 1.81 -10.06 -44.31
N ILE A 611 1.00 -9.64 -43.33
CA ILE A 611 0.43 -8.29 -43.29
C ILE A 611 1.55 -7.25 -43.30
N PHE A 612 2.58 -7.44 -42.48
CA PHE A 612 3.74 -6.56 -42.43
C PHE A 612 4.47 -6.49 -43.78
N VAL A 613 4.77 -7.63 -44.41
CA VAL A 613 5.45 -7.68 -45.71
C VAL A 613 4.60 -7.02 -46.81
N ILE A 614 3.30 -7.31 -46.87
CA ILE A 614 2.39 -6.69 -47.84
C ILE A 614 2.36 -5.18 -47.64
N PHE A 615 2.25 -4.72 -46.39
CA PHE A 615 2.22 -3.29 -46.08
C PHE A 615 3.50 -2.59 -46.51
N VAL A 616 4.67 -3.12 -46.14
CA VAL A 616 5.98 -2.55 -46.50
C VAL A 616 6.17 -2.50 -48.02
N LEU A 617 5.92 -3.62 -48.71
CA LEU A 617 6.13 -3.73 -50.17
C LEU A 617 5.06 -3.00 -50.99
N SER A 618 3.94 -2.58 -50.38
CA SER A 618 2.93 -1.75 -51.05
C SER A 618 3.36 -0.29 -51.23
N LYS A 619 4.40 0.14 -50.49
CA LYS A 619 4.85 1.54 -50.46
C LYS A 619 6.32 1.74 -50.83
N ALA A 620 7.16 0.71 -50.69
CA ALA A 620 8.57 0.74 -51.05
C ALA A 620 8.99 -0.54 -51.78
N SER A 621 9.89 -0.43 -52.76
CA SER A 621 10.48 -1.61 -53.39
C SER A 621 11.55 -2.23 -52.50
N PHE A 622 11.85 -3.51 -52.71
CA PHE A 622 12.95 -4.17 -52.00
C PHE A 622 14.31 -3.49 -52.25
N GLY A 623 14.51 -2.90 -53.45
CA GLY A 623 15.70 -2.13 -53.77
C GLY A 623 15.83 -0.85 -52.93
N ASP A 624 14.73 -0.14 -52.72
CA ASP A 624 14.70 1.09 -51.91
C ASP A 624 15.04 0.80 -50.44
N ILE A 625 14.53 -0.31 -49.91
CA ILE A 625 14.82 -0.76 -48.54
C ILE A 625 16.32 -1.07 -48.40
N LEU A 626 16.89 -1.84 -49.33
CA LEU A 626 18.33 -2.17 -49.30
C LEU A 626 19.22 -0.94 -49.43
N ARG A 627 18.81 0.06 -50.23
CA ARG A 627 19.52 1.33 -50.39
C ARG A 627 19.57 2.13 -49.09
N ASN A 628 18.46 2.19 -48.36
CA ASN A 628 18.34 2.97 -47.12
C ASN A 628 18.90 2.24 -45.88
N PHE A 629 18.97 0.90 -45.90
CA PHE A 629 19.32 0.07 -44.74
C PHE A 629 20.64 0.43 -44.05
N PRO A 630 21.76 0.72 -44.75
CA PRO A 630 23.01 1.11 -44.09
C PRO A 630 22.86 2.35 -43.22
N TYR A 631 22.05 3.33 -43.65
CA TYR A 631 21.84 4.59 -42.93
C TYR A 631 20.96 4.44 -41.69
N LEU A 632 20.02 3.49 -41.69
CA LEU A 632 19.25 3.11 -40.49
C LEU A 632 20.16 2.67 -39.34
N MET A 633 21.28 2.02 -39.67
CA MET A 633 22.23 1.49 -38.67
C MET A 633 23.27 2.52 -38.18
N THR A 634 23.18 3.76 -38.66
CA THR A 634 24.11 4.86 -38.28
C THR A 634 23.51 5.81 -37.24
N ASP A 635 22.46 5.38 -36.53
CA ASP A 635 21.82 6.20 -35.50
C ASP A 635 22.82 6.58 -34.38
N PRO A 636 23.10 7.87 -34.16
CA PRO A 636 24.05 8.32 -33.15
C PRO A 636 23.60 7.99 -31.72
N GLU A 637 22.30 7.84 -31.47
CA GLU A 637 21.74 7.53 -30.14
C GLU A 637 21.80 6.03 -29.80
N HIS A 638 22.02 5.19 -30.83
CA HIS A 638 22.08 3.73 -30.72
C HIS A 638 23.36 3.16 -31.36
N PRO A 639 24.54 3.48 -30.82
CA PRO A 639 25.81 2.98 -31.37
C PRO A 639 25.90 1.45 -31.25
N SER A 640 26.65 0.84 -32.18
CA SER A 640 26.87 -0.61 -32.18
C SER A 640 27.70 -1.04 -30.96
N ILE A 641 27.12 -1.89 -30.11
CA ILE A 641 27.76 -2.42 -28.90
C ILE A 641 27.97 -3.94 -29.06
N PRO A 642 29.17 -4.48 -28.80
CA PRO A 642 29.41 -5.92 -28.86
C PRO A 642 28.48 -6.72 -27.93
N LEU A 643 28.00 -7.88 -28.41
CA LEU A 643 27.05 -8.73 -27.67
C LEU A 643 27.56 -9.13 -26.28
N PHE A 644 28.85 -9.43 -26.15
CA PHE A 644 29.45 -9.76 -24.85
C PHE A 644 29.31 -8.63 -23.83
N LYS A 645 29.46 -7.37 -24.26
CA LYS A 645 29.27 -6.19 -23.41
C LYS A 645 27.79 -6.00 -23.04
N LYS A 646 26.85 -6.29 -23.95
CA LYS A 646 25.40 -6.31 -23.62
C LYS A 646 25.08 -7.39 -22.57
N PHE A 647 25.73 -8.55 -22.65
CA PHE A 647 25.58 -9.61 -21.64
C PHE A 647 26.09 -9.21 -20.27
N THR A 648 27.31 -8.68 -20.16
CA THR A 648 27.87 -8.26 -18.86
C THR A 648 27.09 -7.09 -18.25
N THR A 649 26.71 -6.10 -19.06
CA THR A 649 25.92 -4.94 -18.61
C THR A 649 24.52 -5.33 -18.12
N TYR A 650 23.90 -6.38 -18.65
CA TYR A 650 22.60 -6.87 -18.15
C TYR A 650 22.64 -7.24 -16.67
N PHE A 651 23.69 -7.96 -16.24
CA PHE A 651 23.87 -8.36 -14.85
C PHE A 651 24.40 -7.22 -13.98
N ASP A 652 25.38 -6.46 -14.49
CA ASP A 652 25.99 -5.36 -13.75
C ASP A 652 24.97 -4.27 -13.38
N THR A 653 24.19 -3.81 -14.37
CA THR A 653 23.15 -2.79 -14.14
C THR A 653 22.04 -3.29 -13.24
N THR A 654 21.73 -4.58 -13.27
CA THR A 654 20.77 -5.20 -12.34
C THR A 654 21.25 -5.14 -10.89
N VAL A 655 22.50 -5.54 -10.64
CA VAL A 655 23.07 -5.63 -9.28
C VAL A 655 23.35 -4.25 -8.68
N ASN A 656 23.77 -3.31 -9.53
CA ASN A 656 24.20 -1.97 -9.13
C ASN A 656 23.14 -0.87 -9.35
N SER A 657 21.92 -1.24 -9.77
CA SER A 657 20.81 -0.32 -10.05
C SER A 657 20.40 0.56 -8.87
N ILE A 658 20.39 -0.02 -7.66
CA ILE A 658 19.88 0.62 -6.45
C ILE A 658 20.89 0.38 -5.32
N ALA A 659 21.12 1.40 -4.51
CA ALA A 659 21.97 1.29 -3.33
C ALA A 659 21.57 0.09 -2.47
N LEU A 660 22.56 -0.73 -2.10
CA LEU A 660 22.40 -1.96 -1.31
C LEU A 660 21.58 -3.08 -1.97
N PHE A 661 21.08 -2.94 -3.21
CA PHE A 661 20.32 -4.01 -3.87
C PHE A 661 21.16 -5.27 -4.11
N LYS A 662 22.47 -5.11 -4.33
CA LYS A 662 23.44 -6.22 -4.34
C LYS A 662 23.36 -7.13 -3.11
N VAL A 663 23.04 -6.58 -1.92
CA VAL A 663 22.87 -7.36 -0.69
C VAL A 663 21.67 -8.29 -0.82
N CYS A 664 20.57 -7.83 -1.44
CA CYS A 664 19.39 -8.67 -1.70
C CYS A 664 19.73 -9.81 -2.66
N VAL A 665 20.44 -9.51 -3.75
CA VAL A 665 20.87 -10.50 -4.75
C VAL A 665 21.77 -11.55 -4.11
N TYR A 666 22.83 -11.16 -3.40
CA TYR A 666 23.75 -12.10 -2.77
C TYR A 666 23.09 -12.91 -1.65
N SER A 667 22.22 -12.28 -0.84
CA SER A 667 21.44 -12.99 0.19
C SER A 667 20.51 -14.03 -0.43
N TYR A 668 19.86 -13.70 -1.55
CA TYR A 668 19.03 -14.64 -2.29
C TYR A 668 19.86 -15.77 -2.89
N LEU A 669 21.02 -15.48 -3.50
CA LEU A 669 21.91 -16.50 -4.07
C LEU A 669 22.41 -17.48 -3.01
N ALA A 670 22.85 -16.98 -1.85
CA ALA A 670 23.25 -17.83 -0.73
C ALA A 670 22.10 -18.75 -0.26
N MET A 671 20.90 -18.19 -0.09
CA MET A 671 19.70 -18.96 0.27
C MET A 671 19.32 -19.97 -0.82
N PHE A 672 19.44 -19.60 -2.09
CA PHE A 672 19.15 -20.48 -3.23
C PHE A 672 20.12 -21.67 -3.29
N ILE A 673 21.42 -21.46 -3.04
CA ILE A 673 22.42 -22.54 -2.93
C ILE A 673 22.06 -23.50 -1.79
N VAL A 674 21.72 -22.97 -0.60
CA VAL A 674 21.28 -23.79 0.54
C VAL A 674 20.05 -24.62 0.15
N MET A 675 19.06 -24.02 -0.52
CA MET A 675 17.86 -24.70 -0.99
C MET A 675 18.16 -25.81 -2.02
N LEU A 676 19.16 -25.63 -2.87
CA LEU A 676 19.58 -26.66 -3.84
C LEU A 676 20.25 -27.86 -3.15
N ILE A 677 21.07 -27.62 -2.13
CA ILE A 677 21.76 -28.64 -1.34
C ILE A 677 20.78 -29.42 -0.45
N ASP A 678 19.73 -28.78 0.05
CA ASP A 678 18.72 -29.39 0.91
C ASP A 678 17.88 -30.45 0.17
N ARG A 679 18.29 -31.71 0.30
CA ARG A 679 17.59 -32.88 -0.25
C ARG A 679 16.18 -33.06 0.31
N LYS A 680 15.88 -32.49 1.48
CA LYS A 680 14.57 -32.55 2.15
C LYS A 680 13.77 -31.24 2.03
N ARG A 681 14.15 -30.32 1.13
CA ARG A 681 13.48 -29.00 0.93
C ARG A 681 11.96 -29.04 0.82
N SER A 682 11.39 -30.14 0.35
CA SER A 682 9.93 -30.33 0.29
C SER A 682 9.24 -30.39 1.66
N LEU A 683 10.00 -30.58 2.75
CA LEU A 683 9.58 -30.54 4.15
C LEU A 683 9.90 -29.20 4.83
N HIS A 684 10.66 -28.31 4.17
CA HIS A 684 11.15 -27.05 4.72
C HIS A 684 10.65 -25.85 3.90
N ARG A 685 9.47 -25.94 3.29
CA ARG A 685 8.96 -24.93 2.34
C ARG A 685 8.72 -23.59 3.02
N ALA A 686 8.15 -23.59 4.22
CA ALA A 686 7.77 -22.37 4.92
C ALA A 686 8.97 -21.47 5.29
N PRO A 687 10.10 -21.98 5.84
CA PRO A 687 11.31 -21.18 6.04
C PRO A 687 11.82 -20.51 4.75
N TYR A 688 12.01 -21.28 3.66
CA TYR A 688 12.51 -20.73 2.39
C TYR A 688 11.58 -19.66 1.81
N LEU A 689 10.27 -19.89 1.88
CA LEU A 689 9.28 -18.91 1.43
C LEU A 689 9.33 -17.64 2.31
N THR A 690 9.46 -17.78 3.62
CA THR A 690 9.54 -16.64 4.56
C THR A 690 10.78 -15.80 4.30
N ILE A 691 11.95 -16.44 4.16
CA ILE A 691 13.22 -15.75 3.89
C ILE A 691 13.15 -15.06 2.53
N THR A 692 12.69 -15.75 1.47
CA THR A 692 12.57 -15.15 0.13
C THR A 692 11.62 -13.96 0.13
N ALA A 693 10.44 -14.09 0.75
CA ALA A 693 9.48 -12.98 0.86
C ALA A 693 10.05 -11.81 1.65
N SER A 694 10.85 -12.07 2.69
CA SER A 694 11.53 -11.02 3.46
C SER A 694 12.60 -10.29 2.63
N ILE A 695 13.36 -11.01 1.80
CA ILE A 695 14.32 -10.40 0.86
C ILE A 695 13.60 -9.50 -0.16
N VAL A 696 12.45 -9.95 -0.68
CA VAL A 696 11.63 -9.15 -1.59
C VAL A 696 11.04 -7.91 -0.90
N ILE A 697 10.53 -8.05 0.33
CA ILE A 697 10.06 -6.91 1.13
C ILE A 697 11.20 -5.91 1.36
N PHE A 698 12.39 -6.38 1.73
CA PHE A 698 13.56 -5.53 1.91
C PHE A 698 13.97 -4.84 0.60
N SER A 699 13.90 -5.54 -0.54
CA SER A 699 14.11 -4.95 -1.86
C SER A 699 13.15 -3.80 -2.13
N TYR A 700 11.87 -3.95 -1.77
CA TYR A 700 10.89 -2.86 -1.90
C TYR A 700 11.24 -1.67 -1.02
N VAL A 701 11.68 -1.89 0.22
CA VAL A 701 12.13 -0.80 1.12
C VAL A 701 13.27 0.01 0.48
N LEU A 702 14.20 -0.64 -0.23
CA LEU A 702 15.28 0.05 -0.95
C LEU A 702 14.79 0.85 -2.17
N ILE A 703 13.66 0.45 -2.77
CA ILE A 703 13.05 1.12 -3.93
C ILE A 703 12.27 2.37 -3.51
N VAL A 704 11.59 2.35 -2.35
CA VAL A 704 10.66 3.42 -1.90
C VAL A 704 11.22 4.84 -2.01
N PRO A 705 12.47 5.16 -1.59
CA PRO A 705 12.95 6.54 -1.55
C PRO A 705 12.89 7.27 -2.90
N ASN A 706 13.07 6.55 -4.01
CA ASN A 706 13.14 7.12 -5.36
C ASN A 706 12.02 6.62 -6.29
N MET A 707 10.97 6.02 -5.71
CA MET A 707 9.95 5.28 -6.49
C MET A 707 9.12 6.16 -7.45
N VAL A 708 9.08 7.47 -7.22
CA VAL A 708 8.35 8.45 -8.03
C VAL A 708 9.29 9.29 -8.93
N SER A 709 10.61 9.08 -8.83
CA SER A 709 11.61 9.82 -9.61
C SER A 709 12.39 8.93 -10.56
N SER A 710 12.98 7.82 -10.07
CA SER A 710 13.92 7.01 -10.85
C SER A 710 13.80 5.49 -10.66
N THR A 711 12.98 4.99 -9.73
CA THR A 711 12.86 3.55 -9.47
C THR A 711 11.44 2.99 -9.70
N TYR A 712 10.59 3.73 -10.43
CA TYR A 712 9.19 3.35 -10.70
C TYR A 712 9.01 2.02 -11.45
N ASN A 713 9.96 1.61 -12.30
CA ASN A 713 9.92 0.29 -12.95
C ASN A 713 10.55 -0.81 -12.08
N ALA A 714 11.48 -0.43 -11.18
CA ALA A 714 12.27 -1.37 -10.38
C ALA A 714 11.43 -2.28 -9.48
N ILE A 715 10.22 -1.84 -9.10
CA ILE A 715 9.26 -2.63 -8.31
C ILE A 715 8.83 -3.94 -9.00
N MET A 716 8.99 -4.06 -10.32
CA MET A 716 8.72 -5.32 -11.02
C MET A 716 9.88 -6.31 -10.95
N TYR A 717 11.08 -5.92 -10.52
CA TYR A 717 12.21 -6.85 -10.55
C TYR A 717 12.22 -7.91 -9.42
N PRO A 718 12.00 -7.57 -8.13
CA PRO A 718 12.23 -8.50 -7.01
C PRO A 718 11.40 -9.80 -7.01
N LEU A 719 10.23 -9.81 -7.67
CA LEU A 719 9.34 -10.97 -7.68
C LEU A 719 9.92 -12.20 -8.39
N ILE A 720 10.96 -12.03 -9.23
CA ILE A 720 11.69 -13.15 -9.83
C ILE A 720 12.23 -14.12 -8.77
N PHE A 721 12.68 -13.62 -7.62
CA PHE A 721 13.16 -14.43 -6.49
C PHE A 721 12.06 -15.35 -5.96
N ILE A 722 10.84 -14.82 -5.82
CA ILE A 722 9.66 -15.61 -5.40
C ILE A 722 9.29 -16.65 -6.45
N GLY A 723 9.38 -16.30 -7.74
CA GLY A 723 9.13 -17.24 -8.82
C GLY A 723 10.07 -18.44 -8.78
N ILE A 724 11.39 -18.17 -8.73
CA ILE A 724 12.42 -19.22 -8.69
C ILE A 724 12.28 -20.09 -7.43
N THR A 725 12.13 -19.48 -6.24
CA THR A 725 11.90 -20.22 -4.99
C THR A 725 10.65 -21.08 -5.08
N SER A 726 9.52 -20.51 -5.49
CA SER A 726 8.25 -21.23 -5.52
C SER A 726 8.27 -22.40 -6.49
N TYR A 727 8.80 -22.20 -7.70
CA TYR A 727 8.93 -23.25 -8.70
C TYR A 727 9.87 -24.38 -8.24
N THR A 728 10.93 -24.06 -7.51
CA THR A 728 11.90 -25.04 -6.98
C THR A 728 11.28 -25.90 -5.89
N LEU A 729 10.42 -25.32 -5.04
CA LEU A 729 9.77 -25.99 -3.91
C LEU A 729 8.48 -26.76 -4.26
N CYS A 730 7.82 -26.41 -5.37
CA CYS A 730 6.66 -27.14 -5.89
C CYS A 730 7.02 -28.58 -6.28
N LYS A 731 6.19 -29.53 -5.84
CA LYS A 731 6.22 -30.92 -6.35
C LYS A 731 5.51 -30.99 -7.70
N ASN A 732 4.32 -30.41 -7.81
CA ASN A 732 3.55 -30.36 -9.04
C ASN A 732 3.91 -29.08 -9.79
N LYS A 733 5.05 -29.12 -10.49
CA LYS A 733 5.60 -27.96 -11.20
C LYS A 733 4.71 -27.60 -12.40
N PRO A 734 4.25 -26.34 -12.52
CA PRO A 734 3.56 -25.85 -13.72
C PRO A 734 4.58 -25.61 -14.85
N LYS A 735 5.09 -26.71 -15.42
CA LYS A 735 6.20 -26.73 -16.37
C LYS A 735 5.93 -25.89 -17.62
N GLU A 736 4.74 -26.00 -18.19
CA GLU A 736 4.35 -25.27 -19.40
C GLU A 736 4.41 -23.75 -19.19
N LEU A 737 3.92 -23.25 -18.05
CA LEU A 737 4.02 -21.83 -17.70
C LEU A 737 5.47 -21.38 -17.42
N PHE A 738 6.29 -22.28 -16.88
CA PHE A 738 7.71 -22.01 -16.69
C PHE A 738 8.41 -21.77 -18.03
N ALA A 739 8.21 -22.63 -19.03
CA ALA A 739 8.80 -22.41 -20.35
C ALA A 739 8.15 -21.23 -21.11
N ALA A 740 6.82 -21.23 -21.23
CA ALA A 740 6.12 -20.33 -22.13
C ALA A 740 6.00 -18.90 -21.64
N LEU A 741 6.11 -18.65 -20.32
CA LEU A 741 5.96 -17.30 -19.75
C LEU A 741 7.15 -16.88 -18.89
N PHE A 742 7.57 -17.70 -17.92
CA PHE A 742 8.65 -17.32 -17.00
C PHE A 742 10.00 -17.17 -17.74
N ILE A 743 10.40 -18.17 -18.51
CA ILE A 743 11.65 -18.12 -19.30
C ILE A 743 11.52 -17.15 -20.46
N LEU A 744 10.38 -17.13 -21.16
CA LEU A 744 10.15 -16.19 -22.26
C LEU A 744 10.25 -14.73 -21.80
N GLY A 745 9.70 -14.38 -20.63
CA GLY A 745 9.81 -13.02 -20.06
C GLY A 745 11.26 -12.62 -19.74
N ILE A 746 12.10 -13.56 -19.27
CA ILE A 746 13.54 -13.32 -19.05
C ILE A 746 14.30 -13.17 -20.37
N ILE A 747 13.94 -13.94 -21.41
CA ILE A 747 14.52 -13.74 -22.74
C ILE A 747 14.12 -12.38 -23.29
N TYR A 748 12.86 -11.97 -23.10
CA TYR A 748 12.36 -10.66 -23.53
C TYR A 748 13.09 -9.50 -22.83
N SER A 749 13.31 -9.58 -21.51
CA SER A 749 14.07 -8.54 -20.79
C SER A 749 15.51 -8.41 -21.27
N PHE A 750 16.13 -9.52 -21.67
CA PHE A 750 17.46 -9.48 -22.28
C PHE A 750 17.41 -8.87 -23.70
N CYS A 751 16.43 -9.26 -24.52
CA CYS A 751 16.29 -8.74 -25.88
C CYS A 751 16.06 -7.23 -25.90
N ILE A 752 15.19 -6.71 -25.02
CA ILE A 752 14.91 -5.27 -24.96
C ILE A 752 16.07 -4.46 -24.38
N HIS A 753 16.87 -5.05 -23.49
CA HIS A 753 18.14 -4.46 -23.04
C HIS A 753 19.16 -4.35 -24.19
N CYS A 754 19.15 -5.32 -25.11
CA CYS A 754 19.99 -5.24 -26.31
C CYS A 754 19.57 -4.08 -27.22
N THR A 755 18.27 -3.77 -27.32
CA THR A 755 17.74 -2.69 -28.18
C THR A 755 17.70 -1.31 -27.54
N SER A 756 17.90 -1.20 -26.22
CA SER A 756 17.76 0.05 -25.47
C SER A 756 19.07 0.52 -24.84
N ASN A 757 19.13 1.82 -24.54
CA ASN A 757 20.16 2.49 -23.73
C ASN A 757 19.68 2.79 -22.30
N GLN A 758 18.48 2.34 -21.91
CA GLN A 758 17.86 2.61 -20.59
C GLN A 758 18.25 1.59 -19.51
N TYR A 759 19.12 0.63 -19.83
CA TYR A 759 19.70 -0.34 -18.88
C TYR A 759 18.66 -1.01 -17.96
N PHE A 760 18.77 -0.82 -16.64
CA PHE A 760 17.90 -1.49 -15.66
C PHE A 760 16.41 -1.11 -15.77
N TYR A 761 16.07 0.06 -16.32
CA TYR A 761 14.67 0.47 -16.46
C TYR A 761 13.89 -0.47 -17.38
N VAL A 762 14.44 -0.80 -18.56
CA VAL A 762 13.80 -1.75 -19.49
C VAL A 762 13.83 -3.17 -18.95
N ILE A 763 14.89 -3.57 -18.25
CA ILE A 763 15.01 -4.91 -17.66
C ILE A 763 13.91 -5.11 -16.61
N SER A 764 13.81 -4.18 -15.66
CA SER A 764 12.82 -4.24 -14.60
C SER A 764 11.40 -4.16 -15.15
N MET A 765 11.14 -3.31 -16.14
CA MET A 765 9.85 -3.25 -16.83
C MET A 765 9.45 -4.59 -17.45
N ALA A 766 10.34 -5.20 -18.24
CA ALA A 766 10.06 -6.46 -18.93
C ALA A 766 9.77 -7.62 -17.97
N MET A 767 10.32 -7.58 -16.73
CA MET A 767 10.04 -8.57 -15.68
C MET A 767 8.56 -8.63 -15.27
N ALA A 768 7.73 -7.63 -15.59
CA ALA A 768 6.29 -7.69 -15.36
C ALA A 768 5.65 -8.95 -15.95
N SER A 769 6.12 -9.38 -17.12
CA SER A 769 5.67 -10.63 -17.77
C SER A 769 6.09 -11.89 -16.98
N THR A 770 7.33 -11.95 -16.50
CA THR A 770 7.86 -13.03 -15.66
C THR A 770 7.13 -13.12 -14.31
N ASN A 771 6.72 -11.98 -13.75
CA ASN A 771 6.04 -11.92 -12.45
C ASN A 771 4.69 -12.61 -12.45
N LEU A 772 3.95 -12.55 -13.57
CA LEU A 772 2.71 -13.29 -13.75
C LEU A 772 2.88 -14.78 -13.46
N ALA A 773 3.92 -15.41 -14.02
CA ALA A 773 4.24 -16.80 -13.72
C ALA A 773 4.68 -17.00 -12.26
N SER A 774 5.46 -16.06 -11.71
CA SER A 774 5.92 -16.09 -10.30
C SER A 774 4.76 -16.15 -9.31
N TYR A 775 3.70 -15.37 -9.54
CA TYR A 775 2.46 -15.44 -8.74
C TYR A 775 1.78 -16.80 -8.82
N ILE A 776 1.73 -17.41 -10.01
CA ILE A 776 1.11 -18.72 -10.19
C ILE A 776 1.95 -19.82 -9.53
N PHE A 777 3.28 -19.72 -9.56
CA PHE A 777 4.15 -20.65 -8.85
C PHE A 777 3.94 -20.54 -7.34
N LEU A 778 3.83 -19.32 -6.82
CA LEU A 778 3.51 -19.07 -5.42
C LEU A 778 2.13 -19.64 -5.04
N ALA A 779 1.13 -19.47 -5.90
CA ALA A 779 -0.21 -20.04 -5.71
C ALA A 779 -0.20 -21.56 -5.62
N GLN A 780 0.53 -22.20 -6.53
CA GLN A 780 0.71 -23.64 -6.54
C GLN A 780 1.45 -24.12 -5.29
N LEU A 781 2.52 -23.42 -4.86
CA LEU A 781 3.24 -23.75 -3.64
C LEU A 781 2.35 -23.64 -2.39
N ILE A 782 1.61 -22.54 -2.25
CA ILE A 782 0.70 -22.33 -1.12
C ILE A 782 -0.37 -23.41 -1.07
N LYS A 783 -0.94 -23.78 -2.23
CA LYS A 783 -1.90 -24.88 -2.34
C LYS A 783 -1.29 -26.20 -1.85
N GLU A 784 -0.09 -26.55 -2.32
CA GLU A 784 0.59 -27.77 -1.87
C GLU A 784 0.94 -27.77 -0.39
N MET A 785 1.30 -26.61 0.19
CA MET A 785 1.58 -26.47 1.63
C MET A 785 0.31 -26.55 2.50
N GLN A 786 -0.87 -26.32 1.90
CA GLN A 786 -2.16 -26.53 2.56
C GLN A 786 -2.54 -28.02 2.55
N GLU A 787 -2.36 -28.70 1.41
CA GLU A 787 -2.66 -30.12 1.23
C GLU A 787 -1.65 -31.04 1.93
N THR A 788 -0.36 -30.70 1.84
CA THR A 788 0.77 -31.44 2.42
C THR A 788 1.62 -30.50 3.26
N PRO A 789 1.33 -30.37 4.57
CA PRO A 789 2.10 -29.51 5.47
C PRO A 789 3.56 -29.97 5.62
N ASP A 790 4.44 -29.02 5.91
CA ASP A 790 5.83 -29.25 6.29
C ASP A 790 5.93 -30.18 7.52
N ASN A 791 6.90 -31.10 7.57
CA ASN A 791 7.07 -32.08 8.65
C ASN A 791 7.94 -31.53 9.78
N ILE A 792 7.37 -30.66 10.62
CA ILE A 792 7.98 -30.21 11.88
C ILE A 792 6.88 -30.17 12.94
N THR A 793 7.17 -30.62 14.16
CA THR A 793 6.32 -30.51 15.37
C THR A 793 5.82 -29.08 15.65
N TYR A 794 6.39 -28.07 14.99
CA TYR A 794 6.05 -26.63 15.06
C TYR A 794 5.55 -26.02 13.73
N ALA A 795 5.31 -26.83 12.69
CA ALA A 795 5.09 -26.39 11.30
C ALA A 795 3.86 -25.49 11.08
N LEU A 796 2.82 -25.58 11.92
CA LEU A 796 1.60 -24.79 11.69
C LEU A 796 1.83 -23.28 11.83
N TRP A 797 2.62 -22.84 12.81
CA TRP A 797 2.88 -21.43 13.05
C TRP A 797 3.89 -20.87 12.05
N ILE A 798 4.93 -21.64 11.71
CA ILE A 798 5.91 -21.26 10.67
C ILE A 798 5.21 -21.16 9.30
N LYS A 799 4.32 -22.10 8.97
CA LYS A 799 3.50 -22.02 7.75
C LYS A 799 2.62 -20.78 7.74
N ARG A 800 1.95 -20.47 8.86
CA ARG A 800 1.12 -19.27 8.98
C ARG A 800 1.96 -18.01 8.82
N ALA A 801 3.14 -17.95 9.44
CA ALA A 801 4.08 -16.85 9.26
C ALA A 801 4.46 -16.71 7.78
N ALA A 802 4.86 -17.78 7.11
CA ALA A 802 5.18 -17.76 5.68
C ALA A 802 4.03 -17.23 4.81
N PHE A 803 2.78 -17.65 5.09
CA PHE A 803 1.60 -17.15 4.38
C PHE A 803 1.31 -15.67 4.69
N VAL A 804 1.50 -15.24 5.93
CA VAL A 804 1.34 -13.83 6.32
C VAL A 804 2.42 -12.97 5.65
N THR A 805 3.68 -13.38 5.68
CA THR A 805 4.79 -12.66 5.05
C THR A 805 4.62 -12.59 3.53
N ALA A 806 4.25 -13.70 2.87
CA ALA A 806 3.94 -13.70 1.44
C ALA A 806 2.71 -12.84 1.11
N GLY A 807 1.66 -12.88 1.93
CA GLY A 807 0.49 -12.02 1.76
C GLY A 807 0.81 -10.53 1.93
N PHE A 808 1.64 -10.20 2.92
CA PHE A 808 2.13 -8.83 3.16
C PHE A 808 3.01 -8.34 2.01
N MET A 809 3.86 -9.20 1.44
CA MET A 809 4.66 -8.88 0.25
C MET A 809 3.78 -8.52 -0.95
N ILE A 810 2.71 -9.30 -1.24
CA ILE A 810 1.77 -9.00 -2.33
C ILE A 810 1.02 -7.69 -2.06
N PHE A 811 0.59 -7.46 -0.81
CA PHE A 811 -0.04 -6.21 -0.40
C PHE A 811 0.90 -5.02 -0.62
N LEU A 812 2.16 -5.14 -0.21
CA LEU A 812 3.17 -4.10 -0.35
C LEU A 812 3.46 -3.79 -1.83
N GLN A 813 3.59 -4.81 -2.69
CA GLN A 813 3.70 -4.62 -4.14
C GLN A 813 2.54 -3.78 -4.68
N GLY A 814 1.29 -4.14 -4.33
CA GLY A 814 0.13 -3.42 -4.81
C GLY A 814 0.03 -1.99 -4.27
N ALA A 815 0.31 -1.79 -2.98
CA ALA A 815 0.31 -0.46 -2.37
C ALA A 815 1.32 0.48 -3.04
N LEU A 816 2.52 -0.02 -3.31
CA LEU A 816 3.58 0.76 -3.97
C LEU A 816 3.25 1.03 -5.44
N GLN A 817 2.76 0.04 -6.21
CA GLN A 817 2.32 0.27 -7.59
C GLN A 817 1.21 1.34 -7.68
N ILE A 818 0.21 1.28 -6.80
CA ILE A 818 -0.86 2.29 -6.72
C ILE A 818 -0.27 3.66 -6.38
N SER A 819 0.67 3.72 -5.43
CA SER A 819 1.34 4.97 -5.04
C SER A 819 2.16 5.58 -6.18
N ILE A 820 2.90 4.77 -6.93
CA ILE A 820 3.66 5.23 -8.11
C ILE A 820 2.70 5.81 -9.14
N LYS A 821 1.64 5.07 -9.48
CA LYS A 821 0.65 5.51 -10.48
C LYS A 821 -0.13 6.76 -10.05
N ALA A 822 -0.39 6.92 -8.76
CA ALA A 822 -1.09 8.08 -8.22
C ALA A 822 -0.24 9.35 -8.28
N ASN A 823 1.06 9.24 -8.00
CA ASN A 823 1.90 10.41 -7.75
C ASN A 823 2.88 10.74 -8.88
N HIS A 824 3.37 9.75 -9.64
CA HIS A 824 4.31 10.00 -10.72
C HIS A 824 3.59 10.48 -11.98
N CYS A 825 4.08 11.55 -12.60
CA CYS A 825 3.70 12.00 -13.93
C CYS A 825 4.96 12.03 -14.80
N PHE A 826 4.95 11.28 -15.91
CA PHE A 826 6.11 11.19 -16.79
C PHE A 826 6.47 12.56 -17.36
N TRP A 827 7.74 12.95 -17.29
CA TRP A 827 8.30 14.23 -17.75
C TRP A 827 7.75 15.49 -17.07
N GLU A 828 7.06 15.36 -15.93
CA GLU A 828 6.44 16.47 -15.23
C GLU A 828 7.01 16.62 -13.82
N PHE A 829 7.23 17.87 -13.43
CA PHE A 829 7.60 18.20 -12.06
C PHE A 829 6.33 18.31 -11.21
N GLY A 830 6.19 17.38 -10.26
CA GLY A 830 5.06 17.34 -9.34
C GLY A 830 4.14 16.14 -9.54
N ASP A 831 3.00 16.17 -8.85
CA ASP A 831 2.00 15.11 -8.85
C ASP A 831 0.66 15.65 -9.42
N PRO A 832 -0.35 14.80 -9.68
CA PRO A 832 -1.62 15.25 -10.24
C PRO A 832 -2.31 16.39 -9.48
N SER A 833 -2.01 16.61 -8.19
CA SER A 833 -2.59 17.72 -7.41
C SER A 833 -1.98 19.07 -7.76
N THR A 834 -0.76 19.12 -8.31
CA THR A 834 -0.08 20.37 -8.72
C THR A 834 -0.29 20.73 -10.19
N LEU A 835 -0.76 19.78 -11.01
CA LEU A 835 -1.01 19.98 -12.44
C LEU A 835 -2.42 20.57 -12.65
N VAL A 836 -2.52 21.89 -12.59
CA VAL A 836 -3.80 22.63 -12.57
C VAL A 836 -4.17 23.28 -13.91
N SER A 837 -3.21 23.49 -14.81
CA SER A 837 -3.44 24.14 -16.10
C SER A 837 -3.86 23.11 -17.14
N LYS A 838 -4.96 23.37 -17.85
CA LYS A 838 -5.53 22.46 -18.84
C LYS A 838 -5.28 22.99 -20.25
N ILE A 839 -4.67 22.16 -21.10
CA ILE A 839 -4.49 22.46 -22.53
C ILE A 839 -5.86 22.41 -23.23
N ASN A 840 -6.21 23.48 -23.94
CA ASN A 840 -7.55 23.65 -24.50
C ASN A 840 -7.69 23.19 -25.96
N ASP A 841 -6.59 23.23 -26.72
CA ASP A 841 -6.61 23.01 -28.17
C ASP A 841 -5.44 22.10 -28.62
N GLY A 842 -5.49 21.66 -29.88
CA GLY A 842 -4.44 20.85 -30.49
C GLY A 842 -4.39 19.39 -30.05
N PRO A 843 -3.35 18.64 -30.48
CA PRO A 843 -3.19 17.21 -30.21
C PRO A 843 -3.26 16.81 -28.73
N ALA A 844 -2.92 17.73 -27.82
CA ALA A 844 -2.86 17.49 -26.37
C ALA A 844 -4.11 17.98 -25.62
N LYS A 845 -5.16 18.41 -26.33
CA LYS A 845 -6.41 18.90 -25.75
C LYS A 845 -6.94 18.00 -24.63
N GLY A 846 -7.25 18.63 -23.50
CA GLY A 846 -7.84 17.96 -22.33
C GLY A 846 -6.84 17.42 -21.30
N ILE A 847 -5.54 17.53 -21.56
CA ILE A 847 -4.47 17.16 -20.63
C ILE A 847 -4.19 18.33 -19.67
N TYR A 848 -4.00 17.99 -18.40
CA TYR A 848 -3.57 18.89 -17.33
C TYR A 848 -2.05 18.80 -17.14
N THR A 849 -1.41 19.95 -17.09
CA THR A 849 0.04 20.14 -16.93
C THR A 849 0.32 21.33 -16.01
N ASN A 850 1.59 21.64 -15.78
CA ASN A 850 1.99 22.85 -15.06
C ASN A 850 1.78 24.10 -15.95
N PRO A 851 1.62 25.29 -15.36
CA PRO A 851 1.36 26.52 -16.12
C PRO A 851 2.40 26.80 -17.21
N THR A 852 3.69 26.67 -16.89
CA THR A 852 4.79 26.91 -17.84
C THR A 852 4.70 26.02 -19.08
N ASN A 853 4.45 24.73 -18.91
CA ASN A 853 4.31 23.78 -20.02
C ASN A 853 3.03 24.05 -20.84
N CYS A 854 1.94 24.43 -20.17
CA CYS A 854 0.69 24.82 -20.84
C CYS A 854 0.93 26.04 -21.74
N ASP A 855 1.53 27.10 -21.19
CA ASP A 855 1.78 28.35 -21.90
C ASP A 855 2.76 28.12 -23.08
N ASN A 856 3.82 27.35 -22.86
CA ASN A 856 4.78 27.00 -23.91
C ASN A 856 4.12 26.19 -25.03
N TYR A 857 3.27 25.21 -24.69
CA TYR A 857 2.52 24.42 -25.66
C TYR A 857 1.57 25.31 -26.48
N GLU A 858 0.71 26.09 -25.82
CA GLU A 858 -0.29 26.93 -26.48
C GLU A 858 0.38 28.01 -27.35
N LYS A 859 1.48 28.61 -26.89
CA LYS A 859 2.27 29.57 -27.66
C LYS A 859 2.77 28.97 -28.98
N ILE A 860 3.42 27.80 -28.93
CA ILE A 860 3.96 27.14 -30.12
C ILE A 860 2.83 26.62 -31.02
N TYR A 861 1.77 26.03 -30.45
CA TYR A 861 0.64 25.53 -31.22
C TYR A 861 -0.08 26.63 -31.99
N ASN A 862 -0.36 27.76 -31.34
CA ASN A 862 -0.98 28.92 -31.98
C ASN A 862 -0.08 29.50 -33.07
N ASP A 863 1.24 29.53 -32.84
CA ASP A 863 2.20 30.03 -33.81
C ASP A 863 2.25 29.16 -35.08
N ILE A 864 2.28 27.84 -34.93
CA ILE A 864 2.22 26.87 -36.02
C ILE A 864 0.91 27.03 -36.80
N ASN A 865 -0.23 26.98 -36.12
CA ASN A 865 -1.54 27.07 -36.78
C ASN A 865 -1.73 28.40 -37.51
N SER A 866 -1.41 29.53 -36.86
CA SER A 866 -1.62 30.85 -37.47
C SER A 866 -0.85 31.02 -38.79
N TYR A 867 0.33 30.40 -38.91
CA TYR A 867 1.16 30.52 -40.10
C TYR A 867 0.80 29.49 -41.19
N TYR A 868 0.58 28.23 -40.82
CA TYR A 868 0.42 27.15 -41.78
C TYR A 868 -1.04 26.87 -42.17
N SER A 869 -2.06 27.29 -41.40
CA SER A 869 -3.47 26.99 -41.74
C SER A 869 -3.93 27.51 -43.11
N ASN A 870 -3.28 28.55 -43.67
CA ASN A 870 -3.62 29.14 -44.96
C ASN A 870 -2.58 28.85 -46.06
N LYS A 871 -1.59 27.99 -45.80
CA LYS A 871 -0.54 27.63 -46.76
C LYS A 871 -0.93 26.35 -47.50
N GLU A 872 -0.45 26.19 -48.73
CA GLU A 872 -0.63 24.92 -49.45
C GLU A 872 0.18 23.81 -48.75
N PRO A 873 -0.43 22.65 -48.44
CA PRO A 873 0.26 21.55 -47.79
C PRO A 873 1.41 21.02 -48.64
N ASP A 874 2.59 20.90 -48.03
CA ASP A 874 3.79 20.34 -48.62
C ASP A 874 4.70 19.83 -47.49
N LYS A 875 5.83 19.19 -47.83
CA LYS A 875 6.74 18.59 -46.85
C LYS A 875 7.23 19.62 -45.83
N ILE A 876 6.96 19.33 -44.56
CA ILE A 876 7.36 20.17 -43.42
C ILE A 876 8.39 19.47 -42.54
N LEU A 877 9.36 20.24 -42.07
CA LEU A 877 10.35 19.84 -41.07
C LEU A 877 10.19 20.72 -39.84
N PHE A 878 9.92 20.10 -38.69
CA PHE A 878 10.12 20.73 -37.39
C PHE A 878 11.53 20.40 -36.90
N LEU A 879 12.42 21.40 -36.88
CA LEU A 879 13.75 21.26 -36.28
C LEU A 879 13.66 21.42 -34.76
N SER A 880 12.98 20.48 -34.11
CA SER A 880 12.89 20.42 -32.67
C SER A 880 12.62 19.00 -32.16
N ASN A 881 12.96 18.76 -30.90
CA ASN A 881 12.59 17.55 -30.17
C ASN A 881 11.08 17.45 -29.90
N LYS A 882 10.27 18.50 -30.14
CA LYS A 882 8.83 18.57 -29.88
C LYS A 882 8.00 17.80 -30.93
N THR A 883 8.03 16.48 -30.87
CA THR A 883 7.37 15.56 -31.84
C THR A 883 5.87 15.81 -32.03
N TRP A 884 5.16 16.32 -31.02
CA TRP A 884 3.73 16.65 -31.09
C TRP A 884 3.41 17.75 -32.12
N ALA A 885 4.40 18.56 -32.52
CA ALA A 885 4.23 19.61 -33.51
C ALA A 885 3.77 19.04 -34.87
N TYR A 886 4.27 17.87 -35.26
CA TYR A 886 3.83 17.19 -36.49
C TYR A 886 2.35 16.81 -36.46
N LEU A 887 1.81 16.47 -35.28
CA LEU A 887 0.38 16.20 -35.14
C LEU A 887 -0.45 17.48 -35.20
N SER A 888 0.15 18.67 -35.09
CA SER A 888 -0.59 19.94 -35.13
C SER A 888 -0.93 20.37 -36.56
N VAL A 889 -0.26 19.80 -37.57
CA VAL A 889 -0.43 20.10 -39.00
C VAL A 889 -0.85 18.85 -39.75
N LYS A 890 -2.11 18.42 -39.55
CA LYS A 890 -2.66 17.15 -40.06
C LYS A 890 -2.32 16.89 -41.53
N ASP A 891 -2.61 17.84 -42.42
CA ASP A 891 -2.53 17.60 -43.88
C ASP A 891 -1.12 17.77 -44.47
N TYR A 892 -0.10 18.05 -43.64
CA TYR A 892 1.27 18.29 -44.08
C TYR A 892 2.09 16.99 -44.08
N PRO A 893 2.63 16.56 -45.23
CA PRO A 893 3.56 15.43 -45.30
C PRO A 893 4.86 15.70 -44.53
N PHE A 894 5.53 14.62 -44.10
CA PHE A 894 6.74 14.71 -43.29
C PHE A 894 7.95 14.94 -44.21
N GLY A 895 8.66 16.05 -44.02
CA GLY A 895 9.93 16.34 -44.69
C GLY A 895 11.14 15.99 -43.84
N THR A 896 11.10 14.88 -43.09
CA THR A 896 12.14 14.51 -42.10
C THR A 896 12.41 13.02 -42.09
N LEU A 897 13.63 12.62 -41.69
CA LEU A 897 14.01 11.24 -41.46
C LEU A 897 13.20 10.58 -40.32
N SER A 898 12.78 11.37 -39.32
CA SER A 898 12.01 10.93 -38.15
C SER A 898 11.35 12.14 -37.50
N ALA A 899 10.16 11.96 -36.93
CA ALA A 899 9.51 12.99 -36.12
C ALA A 899 10.27 13.25 -34.79
N TRP A 900 11.07 12.27 -34.36
CA TRP A 900 11.97 12.38 -33.21
C TRP A 900 13.41 12.55 -33.70
N MET A 901 14.06 13.63 -33.28
CA MET A 901 15.46 13.93 -33.60
C MET A 901 16.07 14.76 -32.46
N SER A 902 17.28 14.40 -32.03
CA SER A 902 18.03 15.18 -31.05
C SER A 902 18.50 16.52 -31.65
N GLU A 903 18.50 17.58 -30.84
CA GLU A 903 18.90 18.93 -31.26
C GLU A 903 20.43 19.10 -31.23
N ASN A 904 21.15 18.25 -31.98
CA ASN A 904 22.61 18.22 -32.02
C ASN A 904 23.18 18.07 -33.44
N VAL A 905 24.45 18.45 -33.61
CA VAL A 905 25.15 18.46 -34.91
C VAL A 905 25.17 17.08 -35.59
N PRO A 906 25.47 15.96 -34.90
CA PRO A 906 25.42 14.63 -35.53
C PRO A 906 24.05 14.27 -36.12
N SER A 907 22.97 14.61 -35.42
CA SER A 907 21.60 14.34 -35.89
C SER A 907 21.24 15.21 -37.09
N PHE A 908 21.64 16.50 -37.08
CA PHE A 908 21.46 17.38 -38.23
C PHE A 908 22.23 16.89 -39.46
N ASN A 909 23.48 16.44 -39.30
CA ASN A 909 24.24 15.85 -40.40
C ASN A 909 23.57 14.60 -40.97
N ARG A 910 23.02 13.73 -40.10
CA ARG A 910 22.24 12.56 -40.51
C ARG A 910 21.00 12.96 -41.31
N LEU A 911 20.35 14.08 -40.95
CA LEU A 911 19.22 14.64 -41.70
C LEU A 911 19.64 15.15 -43.09
N LEU A 912 20.79 15.80 -43.21
CA LEU A 912 21.30 16.22 -44.52
C LEU A 912 21.59 14.99 -45.42
N THR A 913 22.22 13.94 -44.87
CA THR A 913 22.42 12.68 -45.60
C THR A 913 21.10 12.04 -46.04
N TYR A 914 20.05 12.14 -45.21
CA TYR A 914 18.72 11.66 -45.59
C TYR A 914 18.18 12.37 -46.84
N TYR A 915 18.36 13.70 -46.95
CA TYR A 915 17.96 14.45 -48.14
C TYR A 915 18.85 14.19 -49.35
N GLU A 916 20.13 13.90 -49.17
CA GLU A 916 21.01 13.49 -50.28
C GLU A 916 20.56 12.14 -50.89
N VAL A 917 20.13 11.20 -50.04
CA VAL A 917 19.68 9.87 -50.46
C VAL A 917 18.24 9.89 -51.00
N ASN A 918 17.39 10.74 -50.44
CA ASN A 918 15.98 10.89 -50.81
C ASN A 918 15.65 12.38 -51.09
N PRO A 919 16.13 12.97 -52.20
CA PRO A 919 15.96 14.40 -52.51
C PRO A 919 14.51 14.86 -52.56
N GLU A 920 13.60 13.97 -52.95
CA GLU A 920 12.16 14.18 -52.96
C GLU A 920 11.60 14.50 -51.57
N ASN A 921 12.29 14.09 -50.50
CA ASN A 921 11.88 14.32 -49.10
C ASN A 921 12.37 15.66 -48.53
N THR A 922 13.05 16.48 -49.34
CA THR A 922 13.47 17.84 -48.93
C THR A 922 12.24 18.69 -48.58
N PRO A 923 12.18 19.30 -47.39
CA PRO A 923 11.02 20.08 -46.97
C PRO A 923 10.88 21.36 -47.78
N LYS A 924 9.65 21.78 -48.05
CA LYS A 924 9.35 23.14 -48.51
C LYS A 924 9.31 24.12 -47.34
N TYR A 925 8.82 23.65 -46.19
CA TYR A 925 8.66 24.43 -44.98
C TYR A 925 9.55 23.90 -43.86
N VAL A 926 10.28 24.78 -43.18
CA VAL A 926 11.03 24.43 -41.97
C VAL A 926 10.59 25.33 -40.82
N TYR A 927 10.28 24.75 -39.67
CA TYR A 927 9.91 25.46 -38.46
C TYR A 927 10.95 25.23 -37.37
N ILE A 928 11.49 26.32 -36.82
CA ILE A 928 12.51 26.29 -35.77
C ILE A 928 12.01 27.11 -34.57
N PRO A 929 11.59 26.46 -33.45
CA PRO A 929 11.23 27.17 -32.23
C PRO A 929 12.43 27.95 -31.66
N LYS A 930 12.20 29.15 -31.11
CA LYS A 930 13.24 29.94 -30.43
C LYS A 930 13.66 29.35 -29.08
N ASP A 931 12.91 28.40 -28.55
CA ASP A 931 13.23 27.66 -27.32
C ASP A 931 13.94 26.32 -27.62
N SER A 932 14.47 26.14 -28.84
CA SER A 932 15.33 25.01 -29.19
C SER A 932 16.78 25.23 -28.75
N GLU A 933 17.53 24.13 -28.65
CA GLU A 933 18.94 24.05 -28.29
C GLU A 933 19.88 24.35 -29.48
N TRP A 934 19.33 24.69 -30.65
CA TRP A 934 20.09 25.07 -31.84
C TRP A 934 20.80 26.43 -31.68
N ASP A 935 21.91 26.62 -32.41
CA ASP A 935 22.57 27.91 -32.52
C ASP A 935 21.77 28.85 -33.44
N LEU A 936 20.83 29.58 -32.83
CA LEU A 936 19.89 30.46 -33.52
C LEU A 936 20.58 31.61 -34.29
N THR A 937 21.82 31.97 -33.95
CA THR A 937 22.57 33.03 -34.65
C THR A 937 22.91 32.67 -36.10
N LYS A 938 22.90 31.37 -36.43
CA LYS A 938 23.26 30.85 -37.76
C LYS A 938 22.06 30.65 -38.68
N VAL A 939 20.82 30.78 -38.17
CA VAL A 939 19.61 30.43 -38.92
C VAL A 939 19.50 31.20 -40.23
N GLN A 940 19.69 32.53 -40.21
CA GLN A 940 19.59 33.34 -41.44
C GLN A 940 20.64 32.96 -42.49
N GLY A 941 21.89 32.77 -42.08
CA GLY A 941 22.97 32.38 -43.00
C GLY A 941 22.76 30.99 -43.60
N LYS A 942 22.33 30.02 -42.77
CA LYS A 942 22.02 28.66 -43.24
C LYS A 942 20.76 28.60 -44.09
N ALA A 943 19.73 29.37 -43.78
CA ALA A 943 18.54 29.47 -44.61
C ALA A 943 18.91 29.95 -46.03
N ALA A 944 19.72 31.00 -46.14
CA ALA A 944 20.20 31.50 -47.44
C ALA A 944 21.06 30.46 -48.18
N GLU A 945 21.96 29.76 -47.48
CA GLU A 945 22.80 28.68 -48.05
C GLU A 945 21.95 27.57 -48.68
N TYR A 946 20.82 27.21 -48.06
CA TYR A 946 19.94 26.15 -48.55
C TYR A 946 18.73 26.66 -49.37
N GLY A 947 18.66 27.95 -49.69
CA GLY A 947 17.62 28.55 -50.55
C GLY A 947 16.26 28.79 -49.89
N TYR A 948 16.22 29.06 -48.58
CA TYR A 948 15.01 29.38 -47.83
C TYR A 948 14.91 30.88 -47.50
N GLN A 949 13.72 31.44 -47.62
CA GLN A 949 13.36 32.73 -47.01
C GLN A 949 12.98 32.53 -45.55
N VAL A 950 13.37 33.46 -44.69
CA VAL A 950 13.09 33.42 -43.26
C VAL A 950 12.00 34.43 -42.92
N ASN A 951 10.93 33.97 -42.30
CA ASN A 951 9.96 34.78 -41.58
C ASN A 951 10.17 34.55 -40.06
N GLU A 952 10.44 35.61 -39.32
CA GLU A 952 10.79 35.55 -37.90
C GLU A 952 9.76 36.32 -37.07
N ASP A 953 9.36 35.75 -35.94
CA ASP A 953 8.57 36.43 -34.92
C ASP A 953 9.11 36.15 -33.51
N SER A 954 8.32 36.46 -32.47
CA SER A 954 8.73 36.29 -31.07
C SER A 954 8.77 34.83 -30.59
N VAL A 955 8.32 33.87 -31.40
CA VAL A 955 8.17 32.45 -31.05
C VAL A 955 9.12 31.57 -31.85
N SER A 956 9.28 31.83 -33.15
CA SER A 956 9.98 30.90 -34.05
C SER A 956 10.63 31.58 -35.26
N TYR A 957 11.41 30.78 -35.99
CA TYR A 957 11.83 31.02 -37.37
C TYR A 957 11.05 30.08 -38.29
N LYS A 958 10.29 30.64 -39.23
CA LYS A 958 9.54 29.92 -40.27
C LYS A 958 10.25 30.12 -41.60
N LEU A 959 10.77 29.04 -42.15
CA LEU A 959 11.54 29.02 -43.38
C LEU A 959 10.69 28.46 -44.52
N GLU A 960 10.73 29.11 -45.68
CA GLU A 960 10.00 28.71 -46.89
C GLU A 960 10.96 28.68 -48.08
N LYS A 961 11.04 27.54 -48.77
CA LYS A 961 11.95 27.35 -49.88
C LYS A 961 11.50 28.19 -51.07
N ILE A 962 12.43 28.96 -51.66
CA ILE A 962 12.17 29.70 -52.89
C ILE A 962 12.26 28.71 -54.04
N ASN A 963 11.22 28.65 -54.87
CA ASN A 963 11.20 27.82 -56.09
C ASN A 963 12.30 28.20 -57.07
#